data_AF-A0A0R3PII4-F1
#
_entry.id   AF-A0A0R3PII4-F1
#
_cell.length_a   1.000
_cell.length_b   1.000
_cell.length_c   1.000
_cell.angle_alpha   90.00
_cell.angle_beta   90.00
_cell.angle_gamma   90.00
#
_symmetry.space_group_name_H-M   'P 1'
#
loop_
_entity.id
_entity.type
_entity.pdbx_description
1 polymer ?
#
loop_
_entity_poly.entity_id
_entity_poly.type
_entity_poly.pdbx_seq_one_letter_code
_entity_poly.pdbx_strand_id
1 'polypeptide(L)'
;QRRVDVEEEIARCAADEALRNTLSAISSRLVELVNDANRLLLDAEGVPSQYRSSAEELINKCNNAIAVLHDAPKNHPSVEDLNVALLSAENIIPILEERANNWDEFVRVRDEVDGELNKLRQPLDEVLTKSRRSINDAMNDFDSISAERQKSNILNDKVRILQELSERLDPLESAYADVRFIDVDVEQTDKQYEDVLSELSTEIEDEKRLCDSVDHFITEMNSICNILAEQPTRDCLENIEQFQLPALQAQLSVLRERHNEANNTRKHVDPDTSRLSVLNDRMSSLDVSMKGAKASIEMNEQEELIALLTMKLSQLTTVPIRELTEDSLVDVENQLNNLRTDHADQLRKQIDQLRDLKKKHDNTIEEALERLTMIGNVIDTLPSSYDIETLEMNLHRIRDVRKALAELSSDVMDEEKIADSIENARHKIDDLTKRNEDDLQKLLRERDLRNETIDLLDQLEKDVSYLEDAQPFSVTSSNELVDFKEANIPGLLAKLDAITDVVIDLLPKRNDLSNRIERISRMLDDQLDEMMRFEEKTIKLQDIINDCNDKLKNRSEVPIPIENIIKDVEDLSTMLATIDAIPQEDLSRRNQLARDMNNVKEKVKEQLSTLQRTLTDEENARERQNELRNRILAVGDGLRSVDVENLESAQKLVDSLDVELQELRGIADSCQDFAMSLSPIASHDDLDKTLPEQIKCLQKECDEKKKDIEQLIRLNMVTPEILQISESVQQQSDEMPHNLSEQQAVLVDLESKKQRLEDLLQTIPDGDASEELRQRSAWDLSKLKDLLRKLGDSVGDKIAALSAFNAARKDTEDQLLLITSPESTEKTPEELKKDEDVLCRLQQRISEFDGCALDGDQRNEHAQLLDRLNKTLAAVKV
;
A
#
# COMPACT_ATOMS: atom_id res chain seq x y z
N GLN A 1 -88.64 37.80 46.65
CA GLN A 1 -87.70 38.68 45.93
C GLN A 1 -86.45 38.98 46.73
N ARG A 2 -86.36 40.01 47.59
CA ARG A 2 -85.09 40.41 48.23
C ARG A 2 -84.27 39.33 48.97
N ARG A 3 -84.88 38.27 49.51
CA ARG A 3 -84.16 37.13 50.13
C ARG A 3 -83.54 36.18 49.10
N VAL A 4 -84.27 35.92 48.00
CA VAL A 4 -83.81 35.08 46.89
C VAL A 4 -82.67 35.78 46.16
N ASP A 5 -82.80 37.09 45.92
CA ASP A 5 -81.75 37.89 45.27
C ASP A 5 -80.44 37.95 46.10
N VAL A 6 -80.53 37.92 47.44
CA VAL A 6 -79.36 37.88 48.34
C VAL A 6 -78.76 36.48 48.44
N GLU A 7 -79.58 35.42 48.49
CA GLU A 7 -79.11 34.03 48.47
C GLU A 7 -78.42 33.69 47.13
N GLU A 8 -78.94 34.22 46.01
CA GLU A 8 -78.36 34.07 44.68
C GLU A 8 -77.05 34.84 44.52
N GLU A 9 -76.92 36.03 45.14
CA GLU A 9 -75.65 36.78 45.18
C GLU A 9 -74.60 36.12 46.07
N ILE A 10 -74.99 35.57 47.23
CA ILE A 10 -74.09 34.80 48.10
C ILE A 10 -73.60 33.53 47.39
N ALA A 11 -74.49 32.82 46.69
CA ALA A 11 -74.13 31.65 45.90
C ALA A 11 -73.19 32.01 44.74
N ARG A 12 -73.38 33.17 44.10
CA ARG A 12 -72.49 33.69 43.04
C ARG A 12 -71.11 34.05 43.58
N CYS A 13 -71.03 34.78 44.68
CA CYS A 13 -69.76 35.10 45.35
C CYS A 13 -69.02 33.83 45.82
N ALA A 14 -69.73 32.84 46.36
CA ALA A 14 -69.14 31.57 46.78
C ALA A 14 -68.61 30.75 45.59
N ALA A 15 -69.31 30.76 44.46
CA ALA A 15 -68.85 30.12 43.23
C ALA A 15 -67.63 30.82 42.62
N ASP A 16 -67.60 32.17 42.66
CA ASP A 16 -66.47 32.98 42.20
C ASP A 16 -65.23 32.77 43.08
N GLU A 17 -65.40 32.73 44.40
CA GLU A 17 -64.31 32.44 45.34
C GLU A 17 -63.80 30.99 45.22
N ALA A 18 -64.69 30.02 44.97
CA ALA A 18 -64.29 28.64 44.68
C ALA A 18 -63.49 28.54 43.37
N LEU A 19 -63.92 29.23 42.31
CA LEU A 19 -63.21 29.30 41.03
C LEU A 19 -61.85 30.00 41.18
N ARG A 20 -61.79 31.08 41.94
CA ARG A 20 -60.53 31.78 42.25
C ARG A 20 -59.54 30.87 42.99
N ASN A 21 -60.02 30.09 43.96
CA ASN A 21 -59.19 29.15 44.70
C ASN A 21 -58.68 28.00 43.83
N THR A 22 -59.51 27.45 42.92
CA THR A 22 -59.07 26.40 42.00
C THR A 22 -58.07 26.91 40.97
N LEU A 23 -58.34 28.07 40.34
CA LEU A 23 -57.42 28.70 39.37
C LEU A 23 -56.08 29.07 40.01
N SER A 24 -56.12 29.66 41.21
CA SER A 24 -54.90 30.01 41.97
C SER A 24 -54.07 28.78 42.35
N ALA A 25 -54.71 27.69 42.76
CA ALA A 25 -54.02 26.44 43.11
C ALA A 25 -53.33 25.79 41.89
N ILE A 26 -54.00 25.79 40.72
CA ILE A 26 -53.42 25.27 39.49
C ILE A 26 -52.28 26.17 38.99
N SER A 27 -52.47 27.49 38.99
CA SER A 27 -51.44 28.46 38.61
C SER A 27 -50.19 28.34 39.51
N SER A 28 -50.38 28.27 40.83
CA SER A 28 -49.28 28.10 41.78
C SER A 28 -48.50 26.80 41.52
N ARG A 29 -49.21 25.69 41.26
CA ARG A 29 -48.56 24.40 40.95
C ARG A 29 -47.82 24.43 39.61
N LEU A 30 -48.35 25.10 38.58
CA LEU A 30 -47.66 25.25 37.30
C LEU A 30 -46.37 26.08 37.47
N VAL A 31 -46.43 27.18 38.22
CA VAL A 31 -45.25 28.00 38.53
C VAL A 31 -44.20 27.19 39.30
N GLU A 32 -44.61 26.38 40.29
CA GLU A 32 -43.70 25.46 40.98
C GLU A 32 -43.02 24.49 40.01
N LEU A 33 -43.79 23.81 39.17
CA LEU A 33 -43.25 22.83 38.21
C LEU A 33 -42.33 23.47 37.17
N VAL A 34 -42.66 24.68 36.72
CA VAL A 34 -41.80 25.48 35.84
C VAL A 34 -40.48 25.82 36.52
N ASN A 35 -40.52 26.21 37.81
CA ASN A 35 -39.30 26.50 38.57
C ASN A 35 -38.46 25.24 38.81
N ASP A 36 -39.09 24.10 39.12
CA ASP A 36 -38.40 22.83 39.30
C ASP A 36 -37.77 22.34 37.99
N ALA A 37 -38.47 22.50 36.86
CA ALA A 37 -37.94 22.22 35.53
C ALA A 37 -36.73 23.10 35.17
N ASN A 38 -36.81 24.41 35.42
CA ASN A 38 -35.69 25.32 35.19
C ASN A 38 -34.49 24.99 36.08
N ARG A 39 -34.72 24.56 37.32
CA ARG A 39 -33.65 24.07 38.20
C ARG A 39 -33.00 22.82 37.62
N LEU A 40 -33.80 21.86 37.18
CA LEU A 40 -33.31 20.62 36.57
C LEU A 40 -32.49 20.87 35.29
N LEU A 41 -32.85 21.87 34.49
CA LEU A 41 -32.13 22.26 33.27
C LEU A 41 -30.79 22.96 33.56
N LEU A 42 -30.68 23.68 34.67
CA LEU A 42 -29.48 24.43 35.06
C LEU A 42 -28.56 23.67 36.04
N ASP A 43 -29.04 22.54 36.57
CA ASP A 43 -28.29 21.72 37.51
C ASP A 43 -27.28 20.83 36.80
N ALA A 44 -26.01 21.09 37.04
CA ALA A 44 -24.89 20.33 36.48
C ALA A 44 -24.83 18.88 37.01
N GLU A 45 -25.35 18.64 38.22
CA GLU A 45 -25.47 17.32 38.84
C GLU A 45 -26.90 16.76 38.75
N GLY A 46 -27.75 17.38 37.92
CA GLY A 46 -29.15 17.02 37.76
C GLY A 46 -29.34 15.60 37.26
N VAL A 47 -30.44 14.95 37.66
CA VAL A 47 -30.75 13.57 37.25
C VAL A 47 -31.41 13.58 35.86
N PRO A 48 -30.72 13.17 34.77
CA PRO A 48 -31.20 13.41 33.41
C PRO A 48 -32.46 12.60 33.05
N SER A 49 -32.65 11.46 33.71
CA SER A 49 -33.85 10.64 33.53
C SER A 49 -35.14 11.34 34.00
N GLN A 50 -35.04 12.48 34.71
CA GLN A 50 -36.19 13.24 35.16
C GLN A 50 -36.74 14.21 34.10
N TYR A 51 -36.00 14.54 33.03
CA TYR A 51 -36.44 15.49 32.01
C TYR A 51 -37.78 15.08 31.38
N ARG A 52 -37.88 13.82 30.93
CA ARG A 52 -39.09 13.26 30.29
C ARG A 52 -40.28 13.25 31.26
N SER A 53 -40.07 12.76 32.48
CA SER A 53 -41.13 12.72 33.50
C SER A 53 -41.61 14.11 33.93
N SER A 54 -40.71 15.11 33.94
CA SER A 54 -41.04 16.49 34.30
C SER A 54 -41.83 17.17 33.17
N ALA A 55 -41.49 16.89 31.91
CA ALA A 55 -42.26 17.34 30.75
C ALA A 55 -43.67 16.73 30.77
N GLU A 56 -43.80 15.42 31.00
CA GLU A 56 -45.09 14.74 31.12
C GLU A 56 -45.95 15.30 32.28
N GLU A 57 -45.35 15.60 33.44
CA GLU A 57 -46.07 16.21 34.56
C GLU A 57 -46.58 17.63 34.19
N LEU A 58 -45.74 18.45 33.54
CA LEU A 58 -46.14 19.77 33.04
C LEU A 58 -47.26 19.68 32.00
N ILE A 59 -47.16 18.80 31.01
CA ILE A 59 -48.20 18.57 29.99
C ILE A 59 -49.54 18.20 30.66
N ASN A 60 -49.50 17.27 31.61
CA ASN A 60 -50.71 16.85 32.33
C ASN A 60 -51.34 18.01 33.12
N LYS A 61 -50.53 18.89 33.72
CA LYS A 61 -51.04 20.07 34.44
C LYS A 61 -51.53 21.17 33.51
N CYS A 62 -50.89 21.39 32.36
CA CYS A 62 -51.37 22.30 31.32
C CYS A 62 -52.73 21.85 30.79
N ASN A 63 -52.90 20.56 30.49
CA ASN A 63 -54.18 20.00 30.06
C ASN A 63 -55.30 20.21 31.10
N ASN A 64 -54.99 20.06 32.40
CA ASN A 64 -55.92 20.35 33.48
C ASN A 64 -56.27 21.85 33.53
N ALA A 65 -55.29 22.74 33.40
CA ALA A 65 -55.51 24.18 33.37
C ALA A 65 -56.37 24.62 32.18
N ILE A 66 -56.13 24.08 30.98
CA ILE A 66 -56.92 24.33 29.78
C ILE A 66 -58.38 23.88 29.96
N ALA A 67 -58.60 22.70 30.56
CA ALA A 67 -59.94 22.20 30.84
C ALA A 67 -60.72 23.11 31.81
N VAL A 68 -60.07 23.63 32.85
CA VAL A 68 -60.69 24.56 33.81
C VAL A 68 -60.91 25.95 33.20
N LEU A 69 -60.04 26.41 32.30
CA LEU A 69 -60.18 27.68 31.59
C LEU A 69 -61.33 27.71 30.59
N HIS A 70 -61.68 26.58 29.99
CA HIS A 70 -62.83 26.46 29.09
C HIS A 70 -64.15 26.88 29.78
N ASP A 71 -64.28 26.58 31.07
CA ASP A 71 -65.48 26.82 31.86
C ASP A 71 -65.44 28.14 32.66
N ALA A 72 -64.34 28.91 32.59
CA ALA A 72 -64.10 30.11 33.38
C ALA A 72 -64.45 31.44 32.66
N PRO A 73 -64.89 32.51 33.36
CA PRO A 73 -65.15 33.82 32.76
C PRO A 73 -63.86 34.52 32.31
N LYS A 74 -63.80 34.94 31.04
CA LYS A 74 -62.60 35.55 30.41
C LYS A 74 -62.06 36.84 31.06
N ASN A 75 -62.88 37.54 31.84
CA ASN A 75 -62.51 38.82 32.46
C ASN A 75 -62.08 38.67 33.93
N HIS A 76 -61.91 37.45 34.44
CA HIS A 76 -61.55 37.20 35.84
C HIS A 76 -60.02 37.35 36.05
N PRO A 77 -59.54 38.09 37.08
CA PRO A 77 -58.10 38.33 37.29
C PRO A 77 -57.24 37.05 37.38
N SER A 78 -57.73 36.01 38.05
CA SER A 78 -57.01 34.73 38.17
C SER A 78 -56.94 33.89 36.88
N VAL A 79 -57.70 34.28 35.83
CA VAL A 79 -57.55 33.69 34.49
C VAL A 79 -56.31 34.24 33.81
N GLU A 80 -55.99 35.53 34.00
CA GLU A 80 -54.77 36.15 33.48
C GLU A 80 -53.52 35.52 34.12
N ASP A 81 -53.50 35.40 35.45
CA ASP A 81 -52.38 34.77 36.17
C ASP A 81 -52.15 33.31 35.76
N LEU A 82 -53.23 32.57 35.45
CA LEU A 82 -53.14 31.19 34.97
C LEU A 82 -52.66 31.13 33.51
N ASN A 83 -53.09 32.06 32.64
CA ASN A 83 -52.62 32.14 31.26
C ASN A 83 -51.11 32.44 31.19
N VAL A 84 -50.60 33.31 32.06
CA VAL A 84 -49.16 33.58 32.15
C VAL A 84 -48.37 32.34 32.59
N ALA A 85 -48.88 31.60 33.59
CA ALA A 85 -48.26 30.36 34.05
C ALA A 85 -48.32 29.25 32.97
N LEU A 86 -49.41 29.17 32.21
CA LEU A 86 -49.58 28.27 31.07
C LEU A 86 -48.58 28.57 29.96
N LEU A 87 -48.46 29.83 29.52
CA LEU A 87 -47.48 30.22 28.50
C LEU A 87 -46.05 29.90 28.95
N SER A 88 -45.75 30.10 30.23
CA SER A 88 -44.44 29.76 30.79
C SER A 88 -44.16 28.24 30.76
N ALA A 89 -45.17 27.43 31.06
CA ALA A 89 -45.07 25.97 30.98
C ALA A 89 -45.00 25.47 29.54
N GLU A 90 -45.80 26.01 28.62
CA GLU A 90 -45.80 25.69 27.19
C GLU A 90 -44.45 26.00 26.53
N ASN A 91 -43.73 27.02 27.00
CA ASN A 91 -42.38 27.33 26.52
C ASN A 91 -41.30 26.34 27.02
N ILE A 92 -41.47 25.74 28.20
CA ILE A 92 -40.46 24.87 28.82
C ILE A 92 -40.62 23.41 28.42
N ILE A 93 -41.85 22.94 28.19
CA ILE A 93 -42.14 21.57 27.75
C ILE A 93 -41.28 21.13 26.56
N PRO A 94 -41.20 21.87 25.42
CA PRO A 94 -40.40 21.44 24.28
C PRO A 94 -38.90 21.39 24.59
N ILE A 95 -38.40 22.26 25.48
CA ILE A 95 -37.00 22.27 25.90
C ILE A 95 -36.68 21.01 26.71
N LEU A 96 -37.56 20.63 27.65
CA LEU A 96 -37.40 19.39 28.43
C LEU A 96 -37.49 18.14 27.54
N GLU A 97 -38.41 18.12 26.57
CA GLU A 97 -38.55 17.01 25.62
C GLU A 97 -37.30 16.88 24.74
N GLU A 98 -36.78 17.99 24.21
CA GLU A 98 -35.52 17.98 23.45
C GLU A 98 -34.36 17.47 24.32
N ARG A 99 -34.24 17.98 25.55
CA ARG A 99 -33.21 17.57 26.50
C ARG A 99 -33.29 16.09 26.84
N ALA A 100 -34.50 15.57 27.04
CA ALA A 100 -34.75 14.15 27.26
C ALA A 100 -34.34 13.30 26.06
N ASN A 101 -34.70 13.72 24.84
CA ASN A 101 -34.32 13.01 23.62
C ASN A 101 -32.80 13.01 23.40
N ASN A 102 -32.11 14.12 23.68
CA ASN A 102 -30.66 14.19 23.62
C ASN A 102 -29.99 13.26 24.64
N TRP A 103 -30.58 13.13 25.84
CA TRP A 103 -30.10 12.17 26.85
C TRP A 103 -30.30 10.71 26.42
N ASP A 104 -31.47 10.37 25.87
CA ASP A 104 -31.75 9.01 25.40
C ASP A 104 -30.83 8.62 24.23
N GLU A 105 -30.54 9.58 23.34
CA GLU A 105 -29.55 9.43 22.27
C GLU A 105 -28.15 9.20 22.85
N PHE A 106 -27.74 10.02 23.81
CA PHE A 106 -26.44 9.90 24.49
C PHE A 106 -26.25 8.52 25.11
N VAL A 107 -27.23 8.05 25.89
CA VAL A 107 -27.18 6.72 26.53
C VAL A 107 -27.09 5.61 25.48
N ARG A 108 -27.86 5.70 24.39
CA ARG A 108 -27.82 4.69 23.33
C ARG A 108 -26.44 4.64 22.67
N VAL A 109 -25.88 5.78 22.28
CA VAL A 109 -24.55 5.83 21.65
C VAL A 109 -23.48 5.35 22.63
N ARG A 110 -23.59 5.71 23.92
CA ARG A 110 -22.66 5.28 24.97
C ARG A 110 -22.64 3.76 25.11
N ASP A 111 -23.83 3.16 25.25
CA ASP A 111 -23.97 1.70 25.39
C ASP A 111 -23.51 0.96 24.11
N GLU A 112 -23.70 1.58 22.93
CA GLU A 112 -23.14 1.07 21.67
C GLU A 112 -21.61 1.12 21.65
N VAL A 113 -21.00 2.21 22.13
CA VAL A 113 -19.54 2.34 22.24
C VAL A 113 -18.98 1.31 23.21
N ASP A 114 -19.58 1.13 24.38
CA ASP A 114 -19.17 0.08 25.32
C ASP A 114 -19.28 -1.32 24.70
N GLY A 115 -20.33 -1.57 23.92
CA GLY A 115 -20.52 -2.81 23.19
C GLY A 115 -19.43 -3.07 22.15
N GLU A 116 -19.10 -2.07 21.32
CA GLU A 116 -18.04 -2.18 20.31
C GLU A 116 -16.64 -2.25 20.94
N LEU A 117 -16.39 -1.49 22.01
CA LEU A 117 -15.13 -1.53 22.76
C LEU A 117 -14.87 -2.91 23.36
N ASN A 118 -15.89 -3.55 23.93
CA ASN A 118 -15.76 -4.91 24.44
C ASN A 118 -15.47 -5.93 23.32
N LYS A 119 -16.07 -5.75 22.13
CA LYS A 119 -15.74 -6.60 20.96
C LYS A 119 -14.30 -6.40 20.50
N LEU A 120 -13.79 -5.17 20.56
CA LEU A 120 -12.39 -4.88 20.26
C LEU A 120 -11.44 -5.43 21.32
N ARG A 121 -11.80 -5.45 22.61
CA ARG A 121 -10.93 -6.01 23.65
C ARG A 121 -10.81 -7.53 23.59
N GLN A 122 -11.86 -8.23 23.17
CA GLN A 122 -11.89 -9.70 23.19
C GLN A 122 -10.74 -10.37 22.39
N PRO A 123 -10.48 -10.03 21.12
CA PRO A 123 -9.36 -10.61 20.36
C PRO A 123 -7.99 -10.34 21.00
N LEU A 124 -7.83 -9.17 21.61
CA LEU A 124 -6.60 -8.77 22.29
C LEU A 124 -6.36 -9.61 23.54
N ASP A 125 -7.40 -9.78 24.37
CA ASP A 125 -7.37 -10.63 25.56
C ASP A 125 -7.13 -12.11 25.20
N GLU A 126 -7.74 -12.60 24.13
CA GLU A 126 -7.51 -13.95 23.62
C GLU A 126 -6.04 -14.20 23.26
N VAL A 127 -5.36 -13.21 22.69
CA VAL A 127 -3.92 -13.35 22.35
C VAL A 127 -3.01 -13.17 23.56
N LEU A 128 -3.32 -12.23 24.45
CA LEU A 128 -2.56 -12.03 25.69
C LEU A 128 -2.63 -13.23 26.64
N THR A 129 -3.73 -13.98 26.61
CA THR A 129 -3.92 -15.17 27.46
C THR A 129 -3.38 -16.46 26.85
N LYS A 130 -3.10 -16.49 25.54
CA LYS A 130 -2.46 -17.64 24.89
C LYS A 130 -1.05 -17.87 25.46
N SER A 131 -0.68 -19.14 25.57
CA SER A 131 0.72 -19.49 25.82
C SER A 131 1.59 -19.13 24.61
N ARG A 132 2.91 -19.14 24.81
CA ARG A 132 3.88 -19.11 23.70
C ARG A 132 3.53 -20.17 22.65
N ARG A 133 3.66 -19.79 21.39
CA ARG A 133 3.18 -20.56 20.23
C ARG A 133 4.15 -20.48 19.05
N SER A 134 3.91 -21.29 18.02
CA SER A 134 4.77 -21.32 16.83
C SER A 134 4.75 -19.97 16.09
N ILE A 135 5.80 -19.71 15.30
CA ILE A 135 5.88 -18.50 14.46
C ILE A 135 4.66 -18.36 13.53
N ASN A 136 4.16 -19.45 12.97
CA ASN A 136 2.99 -19.43 12.08
C ASN A 136 1.70 -19.05 12.82
N ASP A 137 1.52 -19.57 14.03
CA ASP A 137 0.35 -19.24 14.86
C ASP A 137 0.43 -17.79 15.36
N ALA A 138 1.63 -17.30 15.68
CA ALA A 138 1.86 -15.92 16.05
C ALA A 138 1.60 -14.95 14.88
N MET A 139 1.99 -15.33 13.65
CA MET A 139 1.65 -14.56 12.44
C MET A 139 0.14 -14.49 12.20
N ASN A 140 -0.58 -15.61 12.34
CA ASN A 140 -2.05 -15.62 12.21
C ASN A 140 -2.73 -14.72 13.25
N ASP A 141 -2.22 -14.73 14.49
CA ASP A 141 -2.71 -13.85 15.55
C ASP A 141 -2.37 -12.38 15.28
N PHE A 142 -1.17 -12.08 14.77
CA PHE A 142 -0.79 -10.72 14.34
C PHE A 142 -1.74 -10.21 13.25
N ASP A 143 -2.01 -11.02 12.22
CA ASP A 143 -2.92 -10.65 11.14
C ASP A 143 -4.34 -10.43 11.66
N SER A 144 -4.82 -11.32 12.54
CA SER A 144 -6.15 -11.20 13.16
C SER A 144 -6.30 -9.93 14.01
N ILE A 145 -5.33 -9.65 14.89
CA ILE A 145 -5.31 -8.45 15.73
C ILE A 145 -5.20 -7.19 14.87
N SER A 146 -4.36 -7.20 13.84
CA SER A 146 -4.17 -6.05 12.96
C SER A 146 -5.46 -5.69 12.22
N ALA A 147 -6.23 -6.69 11.79
CA ALA A 147 -7.52 -6.50 11.13
C ALA A 147 -8.60 -5.98 12.09
N GLU A 148 -8.62 -6.46 13.34
CA GLU A 148 -9.56 -5.96 14.36
C GLU A 148 -9.22 -4.53 14.79
N ARG A 149 -7.94 -4.19 14.94
CA ARG A 149 -7.48 -2.83 15.24
C ARG A 149 -7.96 -1.81 14.21
N GLN A 150 -7.98 -2.16 12.92
CA GLN A 150 -8.48 -1.25 11.87
C GLN A 150 -9.94 -0.83 12.07
N LYS A 151 -10.73 -1.60 12.84
CA LYS A 151 -12.11 -1.26 13.17
C LYS A 151 -12.23 -0.22 14.30
N SER A 152 -11.14 0.14 14.98
CA SER A 152 -11.13 1.15 16.05
C SER A 152 -11.58 2.55 15.58
N ASN A 153 -11.38 2.87 14.28
CA ASN A 153 -11.86 4.13 13.70
C ASN A 153 -13.37 4.36 13.88
N ILE A 154 -14.17 3.29 13.92
CA ILE A 154 -15.62 3.35 14.17
C ILE A 154 -15.91 3.92 15.56
N LEU A 155 -15.04 3.62 16.53
CA LEU A 155 -15.17 4.07 17.91
C LEU A 155 -14.88 5.56 18.03
N ASN A 156 -13.84 6.05 17.35
CA ASN A 156 -13.48 7.48 17.31
C ASN A 156 -14.64 8.35 16.78
N ASP A 157 -15.32 7.92 15.73
CA ASP A 157 -16.50 8.64 15.21
C ASP A 157 -17.64 8.69 16.22
N LYS A 158 -17.88 7.60 16.96
CA LYS A 158 -18.92 7.54 18.00
C LYS A 158 -18.55 8.37 19.24
N VAL A 159 -17.28 8.42 19.63
CA VAL A 159 -16.79 9.29 20.71
C VAL A 159 -17.00 10.76 20.36
N ARG A 160 -16.78 11.17 19.10
CA ARG A 160 -17.10 12.52 18.62
C ARG A 160 -18.60 12.82 18.76
N ILE A 161 -19.47 11.88 18.37
CA ILE A 161 -20.93 12.04 18.54
C ILE A 161 -21.30 12.18 20.04
N LEU A 162 -20.67 11.42 20.93
CA LEU A 162 -20.88 11.56 22.37
C LEU A 162 -20.42 12.92 22.91
N GLN A 163 -19.31 13.47 22.39
CA GLN A 163 -18.88 14.84 22.71
C GLN A 163 -19.92 15.87 22.29
N GLU A 164 -20.39 15.83 21.04
CA GLU A 164 -21.43 16.74 20.54
C GLU A 164 -22.73 16.64 21.35
N LEU A 165 -23.16 15.42 21.71
CA LEU A 165 -24.33 15.20 22.55
C LEU A 165 -24.13 15.71 23.98
N SER A 166 -22.93 15.55 24.55
CA SER A 166 -22.60 16.09 25.87
C SER A 166 -22.65 17.62 25.89
N GLU A 167 -22.23 18.29 24.81
CA GLU A 167 -22.35 19.75 24.65
C GLU A 167 -23.80 20.20 24.55
N ARG A 168 -24.65 19.47 23.84
CA ARG A 168 -26.11 19.72 23.81
C ARG A 168 -26.79 19.44 25.16
N LEU A 169 -26.11 18.71 26.04
CA LEU A 169 -26.51 18.42 27.41
C LEU A 169 -25.82 19.34 28.45
N ASP A 170 -25.09 20.38 28.04
CA ASP A 170 -24.47 21.34 28.96
C ASP A 170 -25.53 22.03 29.86
N PRO A 171 -25.35 22.08 31.20
CA PRO A 171 -24.11 21.87 31.96
C PRO A 171 -23.94 20.49 32.61
N LEU A 172 -24.57 19.42 32.11
CA LEU A 172 -24.60 18.11 32.77
C LEU A 172 -23.21 17.44 32.87
N GLU A 173 -22.62 17.41 34.06
CA GLU A 173 -21.27 16.89 34.29
C GLU A 173 -21.15 15.38 34.08
N SER A 174 -22.22 14.62 34.36
CA SER A 174 -22.21 13.16 34.20
C SER A 174 -21.99 12.74 32.74
N ALA A 175 -22.57 13.47 31.78
CA ALA A 175 -22.34 13.22 30.35
C ALA A 175 -20.87 13.47 29.95
N TYR A 176 -20.29 14.58 30.42
CA TYR A 176 -18.87 14.89 30.18
C TYR A 176 -17.91 13.93 30.90
N ALA A 177 -18.31 13.36 32.03
CA ALA A 177 -17.52 12.34 32.73
C ALA A 177 -17.52 11.02 31.96
N ASP A 178 -18.68 10.54 31.53
CA ASP A 178 -18.82 9.31 30.73
C ASP A 178 -17.99 9.40 29.44
N VAL A 179 -18.07 10.53 28.72
CA VAL A 179 -17.25 10.78 27.51
C VAL A 179 -15.76 10.65 27.83
N ARG A 180 -15.29 11.27 28.91
CA ARG A 180 -13.86 11.23 29.31
C ARG A 180 -13.41 9.83 29.68
N PHE A 181 -14.24 9.05 30.38
CA PHE A 181 -13.91 7.66 30.71
C PHE A 181 -13.80 6.82 29.44
N ILE A 182 -14.77 6.93 28.53
CA ILE A 182 -14.77 6.21 27.26
C ILE A 182 -13.55 6.57 26.42
N ASP A 183 -13.26 7.86 26.25
CA ASP A 183 -12.13 8.34 25.45
C ASP A 183 -10.79 7.74 25.94
N VAL A 184 -10.55 7.78 27.26
CA VAL A 184 -9.39 7.14 27.89
C VAL A 184 -9.37 5.62 27.66
N ASP A 185 -10.53 4.97 27.77
CA ASP A 185 -10.67 3.53 27.59
C ASP A 185 -10.42 3.08 26.14
N VAL A 186 -10.81 3.91 25.15
CA VAL A 186 -10.50 3.73 23.73
C VAL A 186 -9.01 3.90 23.49
N GLU A 187 -8.42 5.02 23.91
CA GLU A 187 -6.99 5.30 23.76
C GLU A 187 -6.11 4.22 24.40
N GLN A 188 -6.50 3.76 25.59
CA GLN A 188 -5.78 2.69 26.28
C GLN A 188 -5.85 1.37 25.51
N THR A 189 -7.02 1.02 24.95
CA THR A 189 -7.19 -0.20 24.16
C THR A 189 -6.36 -0.13 22.88
N ASP A 190 -6.38 1.00 22.16
CA ASP A 190 -5.56 1.24 20.97
C ASP A 190 -4.06 1.14 21.27
N LYS A 191 -3.63 1.67 22.41
CA LYS A 191 -2.23 1.54 22.86
C LYS A 191 -1.85 0.09 23.15
N GLN A 192 -2.72 -0.68 23.79
CA GLN A 192 -2.45 -2.11 24.04
C GLN A 192 -2.35 -2.90 22.73
N TYR A 193 -3.18 -2.57 21.74
CA TYR A 193 -3.07 -3.11 20.39
C TYR A 193 -1.70 -2.82 19.76
N GLU A 194 -1.23 -1.58 19.82
CA GLU A 194 0.11 -1.20 19.32
C GLU A 194 1.23 -1.95 20.04
N ASP A 195 1.19 -1.99 21.38
CA ASP A 195 2.20 -2.65 22.19
C ASP A 195 2.28 -4.15 21.84
N VAL A 196 1.13 -4.84 21.75
CA VAL A 196 1.07 -6.28 21.40
C VAL A 196 1.49 -6.54 19.95
N LEU A 197 1.05 -5.72 18.99
CA LEU A 197 1.46 -5.85 17.59
C LEU A 197 2.97 -5.62 17.43
N SER A 198 3.53 -4.62 18.12
CA SER A 198 4.97 -4.37 18.10
C SER A 198 5.75 -5.54 18.73
N GLU A 199 5.31 -6.04 19.89
CA GLU A 199 5.93 -7.21 20.52
C GLU A 199 5.87 -8.42 19.59
N LEU A 200 4.70 -8.77 19.05
CA LEU A 200 4.54 -9.88 18.11
C LEU A 200 5.43 -9.73 16.87
N SER A 201 5.42 -8.55 16.24
CA SER A 201 6.22 -8.28 15.05
C SER A 201 7.71 -8.47 15.31
N THR A 202 8.23 -7.90 16.40
CA THR A 202 9.66 -8.05 16.77
C THR A 202 10.02 -9.50 17.04
N GLU A 203 9.19 -10.24 17.78
CA GLU A 203 9.44 -11.64 18.09
C GLU A 203 9.36 -12.56 16.86
N ILE A 204 8.40 -12.30 15.96
CA ILE A 204 8.25 -13.03 14.68
C ILE A 204 9.46 -12.77 13.77
N GLU A 205 9.89 -11.52 13.63
CA GLU A 205 11.07 -11.17 12.82
C GLU A 205 12.34 -11.83 13.38
N ASP A 206 12.53 -11.78 14.69
CA ASP A 206 13.69 -12.37 15.34
C ASP A 206 13.69 -13.90 15.23
N GLU A 207 12.52 -14.55 15.33
CA GLU A 207 12.43 -16.01 15.11
C GLU A 207 12.67 -16.38 13.65
N LYS A 208 12.20 -15.58 12.70
CA LYS A 208 12.47 -15.78 11.27
C LYS A 208 13.97 -15.68 10.99
N ARG A 209 14.64 -14.65 11.52
CA ARG A 209 16.10 -14.49 11.41
C ARG A 209 16.85 -15.67 12.02
N LEU A 210 16.38 -16.19 13.16
CA LEU A 210 16.97 -17.37 13.79
C LEU A 210 16.78 -18.62 12.92
N CYS A 211 15.58 -18.83 12.37
CA CYS A 211 15.28 -19.93 11.45
C CYS A 211 16.15 -19.88 10.18
N ASP A 212 16.27 -18.71 9.56
CA ASP A 212 17.09 -18.48 8.36
C ASP A 212 18.58 -18.75 8.64
N SER A 213 19.07 -18.31 9.79
CA SER A 213 20.46 -18.57 10.19
C SER A 213 20.71 -20.06 10.44
N VAL A 214 19.70 -20.78 10.97
CA VAL A 214 19.76 -22.23 11.12
C VAL A 214 19.78 -22.91 9.74
N ASP A 215 18.92 -22.51 8.80
CA ASP A 215 18.89 -23.10 7.45
C ASP A 215 20.19 -22.87 6.68
N HIS A 216 20.76 -21.66 6.78
CA HIS A 216 22.06 -21.36 6.18
C HIS A 216 23.16 -22.27 6.74
N PHE A 217 23.20 -22.44 8.07
CA PHE A 217 24.16 -23.30 8.73
C PHE A 217 23.97 -24.78 8.35
N ILE A 218 22.72 -25.21 8.18
CA ILE A 218 22.36 -26.52 7.62
C ILE A 218 22.96 -26.71 6.22
N THR A 219 22.89 -25.70 5.35
CA THR A 219 23.46 -25.77 4.00
C THR A 219 24.99 -25.84 4.03
N GLU A 220 25.65 -25.03 4.84
CA GLU A 220 27.12 -25.07 5.00
C GLU A 220 27.61 -26.45 5.47
N MET A 221 26.96 -27.00 6.50
CA MET A 221 27.30 -28.34 6.99
C MET A 221 27.08 -29.43 5.94
N ASN A 222 26.02 -29.32 5.11
CA ASN A 222 25.79 -30.26 4.01
C ASN A 222 26.87 -30.17 2.94
N SER A 223 27.34 -28.95 2.63
CA SER A 223 28.42 -28.76 1.67
C SER A 223 29.71 -29.45 2.15
N ILE A 224 30.07 -29.32 3.43
CA ILE A 224 31.23 -30.01 3.98
C ILE A 224 31.01 -31.53 3.98
N CYS A 225 29.83 -32.02 4.37
CA CYS A 225 29.52 -33.45 4.29
C CYS A 225 29.67 -34.01 2.87
N ASN A 226 29.26 -33.27 1.84
CA ASN A 226 29.41 -33.69 0.44
C ASN A 226 30.89 -33.76 0.04
N ILE A 227 31.70 -32.75 0.41
CA ILE A 227 33.15 -32.77 0.18
C ILE A 227 33.80 -33.99 0.83
N LEU A 228 33.38 -34.34 2.05
CA LEU A 228 33.89 -35.53 2.75
C LEU A 228 33.47 -36.84 2.09
N ALA A 229 32.35 -36.87 1.36
CA ALA A 229 31.87 -38.06 0.66
C ALA A 229 32.59 -38.30 -0.68
N GLU A 230 33.07 -37.25 -1.35
CA GLU A 230 33.70 -37.30 -2.68
C GLU A 230 35.20 -37.68 -2.68
N GLN A 231 35.66 -38.45 -1.69
CA GLN A 231 37.09 -38.78 -1.47
C GLN A 231 38.00 -37.53 -1.45
N PRO A 232 37.95 -36.73 -0.37
CA PRO A 232 38.70 -35.49 -0.27
C PRO A 232 40.21 -35.73 -0.31
N THR A 233 40.98 -34.72 -0.76
CA THR A 233 42.44 -34.74 -0.64
C THR A 233 42.88 -34.46 0.80
N ARG A 234 44.11 -34.87 1.15
CA ARG A 234 44.68 -34.64 2.49
C ARG A 234 44.67 -33.16 2.91
N ASP A 235 45.05 -32.27 1.99
CA ASP A 235 45.06 -30.82 2.23
C ASP A 235 43.64 -30.27 2.48
N CYS A 236 42.65 -30.82 1.78
CA CYS A 236 41.24 -30.43 1.96
C CYS A 236 40.73 -30.82 3.36
N LEU A 237 41.04 -32.04 3.81
CA LEU A 237 40.72 -32.51 5.16
C LEU A 237 41.41 -31.68 6.24
N GLU A 238 42.70 -31.37 6.12
CA GLU A 238 43.39 -30.52 7.10
C GLU A 238 42.77 -29.12 7.19
N ASN A 239 42.37 -28.54 6.06
CA ASN A 239 41.71 -27.23 6.03
C ASN A 239 40.33 -27.27 6.73
N ILE A 240 39.52 -28.31 6.44
CA ILE A 240 38.23 -28.51 7.11
C ILE A 240 38.43 -28.68 8.62
N GLU A 241 39.41 -29.50 9.05
CA GLU A 241 39.70 -29.79 10.48
C GLU A 241 40.17 -28.55 11.24
N GLN A 242 41.10 -27.78 10.66
CA GLN A 242 41.75 -26.67 11.38
C GLN A 242 40.93 -25.37 11.36
N PHE A 243 40.15 -25.12 10.30
CA PHE A 243 39.51 -23.82 10.11
C PHE A 243 37.99 -23.91 10.07
N GLN A 244 37.41 -24.75 9.20
CA GLN A 244 35.97 -24.73 8.96
C GLN A 244 35.18 -25.34 10.13
N LEU A 245 35.60 -26.50 10.66
CA LEU A 245 34.93 -27.16 11.78
C LEU A 245 34.93 -26.30 13.06
N PRO A 246 36.06 -25.72 13.49
CA PRO A 246 36.08 -24.81 14.64
C PRO A 246 35.24 -23.54 14.44
N ALA A 247 35.24 -22.98 13.23
CA ALA A 247 34.40 -21.81 12.90
C ALA A 247 32.91 -22.15 13.02
N LEU A 248 32.48 -23.30 12.48
CA LEU A 248 31.11 -23.78 12.61
C LEU A 248 30.74 -24.05 14.07
N GLN A 249 31.60 -24.68 14.86
CA GLN A 249 31.37 -24.90 16.29
C GLN A 249 31.20 -23.59 17.09
N ALA A 250 31.97 -22.56 16.75
CA ALA A 250 31.83 -21.23 17.36
C ALA A 250 30.50 -20.58 16.98
N GLN A 251 30.12 -20.61 15.71
CA GLN A 251 28.83 -20.08 15.23
C GLN A 251 27.63 -20.81 15.85
N LEU A 252 27.67 -22.15 15.95
CA LEU A 252 26.68 -22.96 16.65
C LEU A 252 26.53 -22.51 18.12
N SER A 253 27.63 -22.17 18.78
CA SER A 253 27.61 -21.70 20.17
C SER A 253 26.92 -20.35 20.31
N VAL A 254 27.18 -19.41 19.38
CA VAL A 254 26.48 -18.11 19.33
C VAL A 254 24.98 -18.31 19.05
N LEU A 255 24.63 -19.22 18.15
CA LEU A 255 23.22 -19.54 17.87
C LEU A 255 22.50 -20.14 19.08
N ARG A 256 23.16 -21.01 19.85
CA ARG A 256 22.61 -21.52 21.12
C ARG A 256 22.38 -20.41 22.13
N GLU A 257 23.31 -19.47 22.25
CA GLU A 257 23.15 -18.32 23.15
C GLU A 257 21.95 -17.46 22.75
N ARG A 258 21.84 -17.10 21.46
CA ARG A 258 20.69 -16.35 20.92
C ARG A 258 19.37 -17.09 21.11
N HIS A 259 19.34 -18.41 20.89
CA HIS A 259 18.16 -19.22 21.14
C HIS A 259 17.77 -19.22 22.63
N ASN A 260 18.74 -19.33 23.54
CA ASN A 260 18.47 -19.29 24.98
C ASN A 260 17.99 -17.90 25.43
N GLU A 261 18.57 -16.83 24.89
CA GLU A 261 18.11 -15.47 25.13
C GLU A 261 16.65 -15.31 24.67
N ALA A 262 16.35 -15.69 23.43
CA ALA A 262 14.99 -15.70 22.88
C ALA A 262 14.01 -16.49 23.75
N ASN A 263 14.40 -17.67 24.25
CA ASN A 263 13.54 -18.49 25.11
C ASN A 263 13.25 -17.84 26.48
N ASN A 264 14.10 -16.92 26.93
CA ASN A 264 13.94 -16.23 28.22
C ASN A 264 13.22 -14.88 28.08
N THR A 265 13.39 -14.18 26.97
CA THR A 265 12.89 -12.80 26.79
C THR A 265 11.53 -12.73 26.11
N ARG A 266 11.22 -13.66 25.19
CA ARG A 266 10.00 -13.64 24.39
C ARG A 266 8.76 -14.02 25.20
N LYS A 267 7.65 -13.36 24.89
CA LYS A 267 6.34 -13.54 25.53
C LYS A 267 5.37 -14.33 24.66
N HIS A 268 5.42 -14.17 23.34
CA HIS A 268 4.39 -14.64 22.41
C HIS A 268 4.85 -15.79 21.52
N VAL A 269 6.09 -15.71 21.01
CA VAL A 269 6.66 -16.69 20.07
C VAL A 269 7.55 -17.68 20.81
N ASP A 270 7.30 -18.96 20.61
CA ASP A 270 8.14 -20.06 21.10
C ASP A 270 9.30 -20.33 20.12
N PRO A 271 10.57 -20.23 20.55
CA PRO A 271 11.71 -20.57 19.70
C PRO A 271 11.74 -22.05 19.33
N ASP A 272 12.00 -22.36 18.06
CA ASP A 272 12.03 -23.75 17.60
C ASP A 272 13.28 -24.52 18.10
N THR A 273 13.13 -25.10 19.29
CA THR A 273 14.18 -25.90 19.95
C THR A 273 14.52 -27.17 19.15
N SER A 274 13.57 -27.68 18.35
CA SER A 274 13.78 -28.91 17.57
C SER A 274 14.83 -28.71 16.49
N ARG A 275 14.84 -27.54 15.83
CA ARG A 275 15.81 -27.19 14.79
C ARG A 275 17.22 -27.06 15.35
N LEU A 276 17.38 -26.49 16.54
CA LEU A 276 18.67 -26.41 17.22
C LEU A 276 19.21 -27.81 17.60
N SER A 277 18.33 -28.73 18.01
CA SER A 277 18.70 -30.12 18.26
C SER A 277 19.23 -30.81 17.01
N VAL A 278 18.52 -30.66 15.87
CA VAL A 278 18.96 -31.20 14.58
C VAL A 278 20.34 -30.68 14.17
N LEU A 279 20.63 -29.39 14.44
CA LEU A 279 21.96 -28.81 14.21
C LEU A 279 23.04 -29.52 15.04
N ASN A 280 22.79 -29.76 16.33
CA ASN A 280 23.71 -30.44 17.23
C ASN A 280 23.98 -31.89 16.79
N ASP A 281 22.93 -32.60 16.38
CA ASP A 281 23.03 -33.98 15.91
C ASP A 281 23.82 -34.06 14.60
N ARG A 282 23.61 -33.10 13.70
CA ARG A 282 24.39 -32.99 12.45
C ARG A 282 25.83 -32.60 12.69
N MET A 283 26.11 -31.78 13.70
CA MET A 283 27.49 -31.39 14.03
C MET A 283 28.26 -32.60 14.52
N SER A 284 27.62 -33.38 15.40
CA SER A 284 28.15 -34.65 15.88
C SER A 284 28.36 -35.65 14.74
N SER A 285 27.44 -35.68 13.76
CA SER A 285 27.56 -36.55 12.58
C SER A 285 28.71 -36.12 11.66
N LEU A 286 28.88 -34.81 11.44
CA LEU A 286 30.00 -34.26 10.66
C LEU A 286 31.35 -34.60 11.30
N ASP A 287 31.47 -34.46 12.62
CA ASP A 287 32.66 -34.87 13.39
C ASP A 287 33.00 -36.36 13.22
N VAL A 288 31.98 -37.23 13.11
CA VAL A 288 32.16 -38.66 12.86
C VAL A 288 32.60 -38.93 11.42
N SER A 289 31.93 -38.33 10.43
CA SER A 289 32.31 -38.45 9.01
C SER A 289 33.73 -37.96 8.75
N MET A 290 34.14 -36.88 9.42
CA MET A 290 35.50 -36.34 9.36
C MET A 290 36.55 -37.37 9.81
N LYS A 291 36.31 -38.02 10.95
CA LYS A 291 37.19 -39.08 11.47
C LYS A 291 37.24 -40.28 10.53
N GLY A 292 36.10 -40.64 9.93
CA GLY A 292 36.01 -41.74 8.96
C GLY A 292 36.80 -41.47 7.68
N ALA A 293 36.65 -40.29 7.08
CA ALA A 293 37.38 -39.89 5.87
C ALA A 293 38.90 -39.87 6.10
N LYS A 294 39.35 -39.36 7.26
CA LYS A 294 40.77 -39.38 7.66
C LYS A 294 41.34 -40.80 7.72
N ALA A 295 40.62 -41.72 8.35
CA ALA A 295 41.03 -43.13 8.41
C ALA A 295 41.07 -43.78 7.02
N SER A 296 40.14 -43.42 6.12
CA SER A 296 40.12 -43.95 4.75
C SER A 296 41.31 -43.50 3.91
N ILE A 297 41.76 -42.24 4.04
CA ILE A 297 42.96 -41.76 3.32
C ILE A 297 44.21 -42.43 3.85
N GLU A 298 44.35 -42.56 5.18
CA GLU A 298 45.47 -43.27 5.78
C GLU A 298 45.53 -44.74 5.29
N MET A 299 44.38 -45.38 5.08
CA MET A 299 44.30 -46.73 4.53
C MET A 299 44.69 -46.78 3.05
N ASN A 300 44.20 -45.85 2.22
CA ASN A 300 44.55 -45.76 0.80
C ASN A 300 46.05 -45.51 0.59
N GLU A 301 46.67 -44.60 1.37
CA GLU A 301 48.12 -44.35 1.34
C GLU A 301 48.94 -45.62 1.66
N GLN A 302 48.43 -46.46 2.58
CA GLN A 302 49.05 -47.75 2.90
C GLN A 302 48.89 -48.79 1.76
N GLU A 303 47.73 -48.87 1.13
CA GLU A 303 47.47 -49.79 0.01
C GLU A 303 48.31 -49.44 -1.23
N GLU A 304 48.47 -48.16 -1.56
CA GLU A 304 49.29 -47.71 -2.68
C GLU A 304 50.78 -48.08 -2.51
N LEU A 305 51.29 -47.96 -1.28
CA LEU A 305 52.66 -48.39 -0.93
C LEU A 305 52.84 -49.91 -1.08
N ILE A 306 51.83 -50.71 -0.72
CA ILE A 306 51.83 -52.18 -0.88
C ILE A 306 51.83 -52.57 -2.37
N ALA A 307 51.03 -51.90 -3.20
CA ALA A 307 50.99 -52.17 -4.64
C ALA A 307 52.35 -51.91 -5.31
N LEU A 308 53.02 -50.81 -4.94
CA LEU A 308 54.32 -50.43 -5.49
C LEU A 308 55.43 -51.43 -5.12
N LEU A 309 55.42 -51.94 -3.88
CA LEU A 309 56.35 -52.98 -3.43
C LEU A 309 56.10 -54.33 -4.14
N THR A 310 54.84 -54.69 -4.36
CA THR A 310 54.45 -55.90 -5.10
C THR A 310 54.95 -55.86 -6.55
N MET A 311 54.86 -54.69 -7.20
CA MET A 311 55.37 -54.50 -8.57
C MET A 311 56.91 -54.60 -8.64
N LYS A 312 57.65 -54.12 -7.65
CA LYS A 312 59.12 -54.28 -7.60
C LYS A 312 59.54 -55.75 -7.43
N LEU A 313 58.82 -56.52 -6.61
CA LEU A 313 59.10 -57.95 -6.39
C LEU A 313 58.79 -58.80 -7.63
N SER A 314 57.71 -58.49 -8.37
CA SER A 314 57.41 -59.18 -9.62
C SER A 314 58.50 -58.93 -10.67
N GLN A 315 59.06 -57.72 -10.75
CA GLN A 315 60.20 -57.42 -11.63
C GLN A 315 61.44 -58.26 -11.28
N LEU A 316 61.79 -58.41 -9.99
CA LEU A 316 62.93 -59.24 -9.57
C LEU A 316 62.73 -60.74 -9.86
N THR A 317 61.48 -61.22 -9.87
CA THR A 317 61.14 -62.62 -10.19
C THR A 317 61.38 -62.96 -11.67
N THR A 318 61.46 -61.95 -12.55
CA THR A 318 61.67 -62.14 -14.00
C THR A 318 63.14 -62.19 -14.43
N VAL A 319 64.10 -61.99 -13.50
CA VAL A 319 65.55 -62.02 -13.79
C VAL A 319 66.08 -63.47 -13.81
N PRO A 320 66.93 -63.88 -14.77
CA PRO A 320 67.53 -65.22 -14.80
C PRO A 320 68.30 -65.54 -13.52
N ILE A 321 68.13 -66.75 -12.97
CA ILE A 321 68.72 -67.19 -11.66
C ILE A 321 70.25 -67.04 -11.60
N ARG A 322 70.92 -67.12 -12.75
CA ARG A 322 72.38 -66.94 -12.91
C ARG A 322 72.85 -65.49 -12.68
N GLU A 323 71.97 -64.51 -12.88
CA GLU A 323 72.26 -63.07 -12.78
C GLU A 323 71.71 -62.42 -11.50
N LEU A 324 71.00 -63.19 -10.66
CA LEU A 324 70.40 -62.71 -9.41
C LEU A 324 71.50 -62.37 -8.37
N THR A 325 71.65 -61.08 -8.03
CA THR A 325 72.58 -60.60 -6.99
C THR A 325 71.90 -60.51 -5.62
N GLU A 326 72.64 -60.80 -4.54
CA GLU A 326 72.13 -60.76 -3.16
C GLU A 326 71.75 -59.34 -2.71
N ASP A 327 72.46 -58.31 -3.21
CA ASP A 327 72.27 -56.91 -2.80
C ASP A 327 70.91 -56.32 -3.21
N SER A 328 70.35 -56.74 -4.35
CA SER A 328 69.02 -56.30 -4.82
C SER A 328 67.87 -56.88 -4.00
N LEU A 329 68.06 -58.04 -3.34
CA LEU A 329 67.07 -58.63 -2.45
C LEU A 329 67.05 -57.92 -1.07
N VAL A 330 68.19 -57.39 -0.63
CA VAL A 330 68.34 -56.67 0.65
C VAL A 330 67.69 -55.28 0.63
N ASP A 331 67.75 -54.54 -0.48
CA ASP A 331 67.13 -53.20 -0.59
C ASP A 331 65.60 -53.23 -0.48
N VAL A 332 64.96 -54.23 -1.11
CA VAL A 332 63.51 -54.46 -1.01
C VAL A 332 63.11 -54.90 0.40
N GLU A 333 63.95 -55.69 1.08
CA GLU A 333 63.72 -56.13 2.47
C GLU A 333 63.78 -54.96 3.47
N ASN A 334 64.64 -53.96 3.24
CA ASN A 334 64.72 -52.76 4.09
C ASN A 334 63.49 -51.85 3.97
N GLN A 335 62.90 -51.73 2.76
CA GLN A 335 61.67 -50.95 2.55
C GLN A 335 60.43 -51.66 3.15
N LEU A 336 60.46 -53.00 3.25
CA LEU A 336 59.40 -53.82 3.85
C LEU A 336 59.29 -53.65 5.38
N ASN A 337 60.40 -53.34 6.07
CA ASN A 337 60.43 -53.19 7.53
C ASN A 337 59.65 -51.97 8.07
N ASN A 338 59.18 -51.06 7.19
CA ASN A 338 58.35 -49.90 7.57
C ASN A 338 56.83 -50.18 7.53
N LEU A 339 56.40 -51.36 7.09
CA LEU A 339 54.99 -51.77 7.03
C LEU A 339 54.62 -52.69 8.21
N ARG A 340 53.41 -52.55 8.75
CA ARG A 340 52.86 -53.44 9.81
C ARG A 340 51.52 -54.03 9.37
N THR A 341 51.54 -55.03 8.49
CA THR A 341 50.35 -55.81 8.09
C THR A 341 50.73 -57.24 7.67
N ASP A 342 49.78 -58.19 7.73
CA ASP A 342 49.96 -59.59 7.33
C ASP A 342 50.44 -59.78 5.87
N HIS A 343 50.21 -58.78 5.00
CA HIS A 343 50.70 -58.79 3.62
C HIS A 343 52.23 -58.61 3.55
N ALA A 344 52.85 -57.96 4.53
CA ALA A 344 54.30 -57.84 4.62
C ALA A 344 54.98 -59.22 4.83
N ASP A 345 54.33 -60.12 5.59
CA ASP A 345 54.85 -61.48 5.82
C ASP A 345 54.74 -62.35 4.55
N GLN A 346 53.70 -62.13 3.74
CA GLN A 346 53.54 -62.84 2.48
C GLN A 346 54.59 -62.42 1.43
N LEU A 347 54.94 -61.14 1.37
CA LEU A 347 56.04 -60.64 0.53
C LEU A 347 57.41 -61.11 1.05
N ARG A 348 57.61 -61.21 2.37
CA ARG A 348 58.82 -61.79 3.00
C ARG A 348 59.05 -63.24 2.56
N LYS A 349 57.98 -64.04 2.54
CA LYS A 349 58.03 -65.46 2.15
C LYS A 349 58.41 -65.66 0.68
N GLN A 350 58.06 -64.74 -0.22
CA GLN A 350 58.46 -64.79 -1.63
C GLN A 350 59.95 -64.48 -1.82
N ILE A 351 60.53 -63.58 -1.01
CA ILE A 351 61.97 -63.29 -1.00
C ILE A 351 62.77 -64.55 -0.61
N ASP A 352 62.33 -65.30 0.41
CA ASP A 352 63.01 -66.52 0.85
C ASP A 352 62.96 -67.65 -0.20
N GLN A 353 61.87 -67.77 -0.94
CA GLN A 353 61.73 -68.77 -2.01
C GLN A 353 62.73 -68.55 -3.16
N LEU A 354 63.07 -67.30 -3.48
CA LEU A 354 64.06 -66.97 -4.51
C LEU A 354 65.49 -67.37 -4.10
N ARG A 355 65.82 -67.37 -2.80
CA ARG A 355 67.13 -67.83 -2.29
C ARG A 355 67.31 -69.35 -2.38
N ASP A 356 66.27 -70.13 -2.08
CA ASP A 356 66.35 -71.59 -2.09
C ASP A 356 66.51 -72.19 -3.50
N LEU A 357 65.92 -71.55 -4.52
CA LEU A 357 66.01 -72.01 -5.92
C LEU A 357 67.43 -71.96 -6.47
N LYS A 358 68.25 -70.98 -6.07
CA LYS A 358 69.65 -70.83 -6.51
C LYS A 358 70.56 -71.97 -6.04
N LYS A 359 70.32 -72.49 -4.84
CA LYS A 359 71.13 -73.55 -4.22
C LYS A 359 70.92 -74.94 -4.83
N LYS A 360 69.79 -75.15 -5.51
CA LYS A 360 69.39 -76.45 -6.05
C LYS A 360 70.03 -76.77 -7.41
N HIS A 361 70.30 -75.74 -8.22
CA HIS A 361 70.88 -75.83 -9.57
C HIS A 361 72.31 -76.42 -9.59
N ASP A 362 73.12 -76.19 -8.55
CA ASP A 362 74.55 -76.57 -8.56
C ASP A 362 74.83 -78.06 -8.28
N ASN A 363 73.88 -78.80 -7.69
CA ASN A 363 74.08 -80.22 -7.31
C ASN A 363 73.77 -81.21 -8.44
N THR A 364 73.07 -80.75 -9.48
CA THR A 364 72.49 -81.62 -10.50
C THR A 364 73.47 -81.96 -11.64
N ILE A 365 74.63 -81.30 -11.68
CA ILE A 365 75.69 -81.40 -12.71
C ILE A 365 76.44 -82.75 -12.67
N GLU A 366 76.62 -83.36 -11.50
CA GLU A 366 77.49 -84.53 -11.35
C GLU A 366 76.84 -85.87 -11.82
N GLU A 367 75.50 -85.93 -11.90
CA GLU A 367 74.75 -87.18 -12.10
C GLU A 367 74.54 -87.56 -13.60
N ALA A 368 74.77 -86.64 -14.54
CA ALA A 368 74.44 -86.85 -15.96
C ALA A 368 75.50 -87.57 -16.81
N LEU A 369 76.74 -87.75 -16.33
CA LEU A 369 77.82 -88.33 -17.14
C LEU A 369 77.72 -89.85 -17.35
N GLU A 370 77.05 -90.59 -16.47
CA GLU A 370 77.02 -92.06 -16.51
C GLU A 370 75.94 -92.66 -17.43
N ARG A 371 74.84 -91.96 -17.74
CA ARG A 371 73.71 -92.53 -18.51
C ARG A 371 73.87 -92.48 -20.04
N LEU A 372 74.86 -91.74 -20.57
CA LEU A 372 75.05 -91.51 -22.02
C LEU A 372 75.55 -92.71 -22.83
N THR A 373 76.24 -93.66 -22.19
CA THR A 373 76.84 -94.82 -22.88
C THR A 373 75.83 -95.91 -23.27
N MET A 374 74.61 -95.88 -22.72
CA MET A 374 73.60 -96.92 -22.91
C MET A 374 72.68 -96.68 -24.13
N ILE A 375 72.58 -95.43 -24.61
CA ILE A 375 71.58 -95.00 -25.60
C ILE A 375 72.02 -95.25 -27.06
N GLY A 376 73.33 -95.26 -27.34
CA GLY A 376 73.86 -95.41 -28.71
C GLY A 376 73.50 -96.73 -29.43
N ASN A 377 73.12 -97.78 -28.70
CA ASN A 377 72.87 -99.11 -29.27
C ASN A 377 71.46 -99.31 -29.87
N VAL A 378 70.51 -98.40 -29.64
CA VAL A 378 69.09 -98.57 -30.05
C VAL A 378 68.80 -97.93 -31.42
N ILE A 379 69.59 -96.95 -31.84
CA ILE A 379 69.32 -96.09 -33.01
C ILE A 379 69.50 -96.82 -34.35
N ASP A 380 70.32 -97.87 -34.43
CA ASP A 380 70.71 -98.48 -35.71
C ASP A 380 69.67 -99.47 -36.33
N THR A 381 68.38 -99.48 -35.92
CA THR A 381 67.39 -100.54 -36.31
C THR A 381 65.95 -100.14 -36.77
N LEU A 382 65.66 -98.94 -37.33
CA LEU A 382 64.27 -98.49 -37.68
C LEU A 382 63.87 -98.47 -39.21
N PRO A 383 62.58 -98.64 -39.63
CA PRO A 383 62.08 -98.68 -41.05
C PRO A 383 61.34 -97.39 -41.59
N SER A 384 60.98 -97.28 -42.90
CA SER A 384 60.53 -96.01 -43.59
C SER A 384 59.22 -96.05 -44.47
N SER A 385 58.08 -95.43 -44.06
CA SER A 385 56.77 -95.28 -44.81
C SER A 385 55.95 -94.01 -44.37
N TYR A 386 54.92 -93.51 -45.12
CA TYR A 386 54.26 -92.15 -45.03
C TYR A 386 52.69 -92.03 -45.03
N ASP A 387 51.98 -92.06 -43.90
CA ASP A 387 50.60 -91.54 -43.67
C ASP A 387 50.44 -91.01 -42.21
N ILE A 388 49.38 -90.26 -41.82
CA ILE A 388 49.28 -89.62 -40.46
C ILE A 388 49.45 -90.67 -39.35
N GLU A 389 48.79 -91.83 -39.45
CA GLU A 389 48.80 -92.89 -38.44
C GLU A 389 50.17 -93.63 -38.36
N THR A 390 50.88 -93.80 -39.49
CA THR A 390 52.20 -94.44 -39.56
C THR A 390 53.34 -93.46 -39.22
N LEU A 391 53.19 -92.16 -39.52
CA LEU A 391 54.11 -91.09 -39.09
C LEU A 391 54.03 -90.89 -37.57
N GLU A 392 52.84 -90.97 -36.98
CA GLU A 392 52.66 -90.97 -35.52
C GLU A 392 53.30 -92.19 -34.84
N MET A 393 53.21 -93.39 -35.44
CA MET A 393 53.83 -94.60 -34.89
C MET A 393 55.38 -94.59 -34.98
N ASN A 394 55.96 -94.03 -36.05
CA ASN A 394 57.40 -93.84 -36.19
C ASN A 394 57.93 -92.75 -35.23
N LEU A 395 57.19 -91.64 -35.08
CA LEU A 395 57.48 -90.62 -34.06
C LEU A 395 57.37 -91.18 -32.63
N HIS A 396 56.49 -92.15 -32.37
CA HIS A 396 56.37 -92.79 -31.06
C HIS A 396 57.64 -93.57 -30.65
N ARG A 397 58.21 -94.39 -31.54
CA ARG A 397 59.45 -95.15 -31.26
C ARG A 397 60.70 -94.25 -31.20
N ILE A 398 60.73 -93.17 -31.98
CA ILE A 398 61.78 -92.14 -31.88
C ILE A 398 61.63 -91.37 -30.55
N ARG A 399 60.40 -91.08 -30.12
CA ARG A 399 60.09 -90.42 -28.85
C ARG A 399 60.52 -91.24 -27.64
N ASP A 400 60.44 -92.57 -27.67
CA ASP A 400 60.95 -93.43 -26.59
C ASP A 400 62.48 -93.35 -26.44
N VAL A 401 63.23 -93.28 -27.56
CA VAL A 401 64.69 -93.10 -27.55
C VAL A 401 65.08 -91.67 -27.16
N ARG A 402 64.33 -90.66 -27.62
CA ARG A 402 64.51 -89.24 -27.25
C ARG A 402 64.17 -89.00 -25.78
N LYS A 403 63.20 -89.72 -25.22
CA LYS A 403 62.82 -89.68 -23.80
C LYS A 403 63.94 -90.24 -22.92
N ALA A 404 64.57 -91.34 -23.30
CA ALA A 404 65.76 -91.85 -22.59
C ALA A 404 66.96 -90.87 -22.65
N LEU A 405 67.11 -90.10 -23.74
CA LEU A 405 68.15 -89.06 -23.88
C LEU A 405 67.78 -87.75 -23.15
N ALA A 406 66.50 -87.49 -22.93
CA ALA A 406 65.98 -86.33 -22.20
C ALA A 406 65.85 -86.55 -20.68
N GLU A 407 65.91 -87.79 -20.20
CA GLU A 407 65.96 -88.15 -18.77
C GLU A 407 67.39 -88.07 -18.18
N LEU A 408 68.37 -87.68 -18.99
CA LEU A 408 69.65 -87.11 -18.55
C LEU A 408 69.40 -85.68 -18.07
N SER A 409 69.74 -85.37 -16.81
CA SER A 409 69.33 -84.12 -16.16
C SER A 409 69.80 -82.85 -16.89
N SER A 410 68.92 -81.86 -16.98
CA SER A 410 69.08 -80.60 -17.75
C SER A 410 70.08 -79.59 -17.18
N ASP A 411 70.57 -79.78 -15.95
CA ASP A 411 71.44 -78.79 -15.30
C ASP A 411 72.92 -78.92 -15.73
N VAL A 412 73.30 -79.96 -16.48
CA VAL A 412 74.71 -80.32 -16.83
C VAL A 412 75.08 -79.95 -18.27
N MET A 413 74.13 -79.38 -19.01
CA MET A 413 74.20 -79.23 -20.47
C MET A 413 75.25 -78.21 -20.97
N ASP A 414 75.87 -77.45 -20.08
CA ASP A 414 76.87 -76.42 -20.42
C ASP A 414 78.33 -76.89 -20.25
N GLU A 415 78.58 -78.17 -19.95
CA GLU A 415 79.93 -78.76 -19.95
C GLU A 415 80.31 -79.30 -21.34
N GLU A 416 81.31 -78.67 -21.96
CA GLU A 416 81.74 -78.82 -23.37
C GLU A 416 82.01 -80.29 -23.80
N LYS A 417 82.42 -81.18 -22.89
CA LYS A 417 82.67 -82.60 -23.19
C LYS A 417 81.43 -83.51 -23.19
N ILE A 418 80.32 -83.07 -22.59
CA ILE A 418 79.03 -83.80 -22.57
C ILE A 418 78.20 -83.41 -23.79
N ALA A 419 78.29 -82.13 -24.17
CA ALA A 419 77.62 -81.56 -25.35
C ALA A 419 77.99 -82.29 -26.65
N ASP A 420 79.28 -82.50 -26.93
CA ASP A 420 79.74 -83.12 -28.19
C ASP A 420 79.21 -84.55 -28.42
N SER A 421 79.03 -85.32 -27.33
CA SER A 421 78.57 -86.72 -27.43
C SER A 421 77.04 -86.83 -27.46
N ILE A 422 76.32 -85.88 -26.85
CA ILE A 422 74.87 -85.71 -26.99
C ILE A 422 74.53 -85.22 -28.41
N GLU A 423 75.29 -84.27 -28.93
CA GLU A 423 75.04 -83.64 -30.23
C GLU A 423 75.15 -84.64 -31.38
N ASN A 424 76.12 -85.55 -31.34
CA ASN A 424 76.30 -86.57 -32.37
C ASN A 424 75.15 -87.61 -32.41
N ALA A 425 74.56 -87.93 -31.25
CA ALA A 425 73.37 -88.78 -31.15
C ALA A 425 72.08 -88.02 -31.50
N ARG A 426 71.99 -86.73 -31.14
CA ARG A 426 70.88 -85.83 -31.49
C ARG A 426 70.81 -85.57 -32.99
N HIS A 427 71.92 -85.28 -33.66
CA HIS A 427 71.92 -84.96 -35.09
C HIS A 427 71.34 -86.11 -35.94
N LYS A 428 71.64 -87.37 -35.56
CA LYS A 428 71.13 -88.57 -36.24
C LYS A 428 69.63 -88.83 -35.96
N ILE A 429 69.12 -88.41 -34.79
CA ILE A 429 67.69 -88.46 -34.43
C ILE A 429 66.91 -87.30 -35.06
N ASP A 430 67.49 -86.10 -35.09
CA ASP A 430 66.86 -84.87 -35.54
C ASP A 430 66.63 -84.85 -37.06
N ASP A 431 67.57 -85.37 -37.85
CA ASP A 431 67.39 -85.48 -39.31
C ASP A 431 66.20 -86.39 -39.70
N LEU A 432 65.95 -87.46 -38.93
CA LEU A 432 64.82 -88.38 -39.13
C LEU A 432 63.50 -87.83 -38.54
N THR A 433 63.57 -87.04 -37.47
CA THR A 433 62.39 -86.44 -36.83
C THR A 433 61.86 -85.25 -37.63
N LYS A 434 62.75 -84.36 -38.09
CA LYS A 434 62.42 -83.13 -38.81
C LYS A 434 61.61 -83.40 -40.09
N ARG A 435 62.01 -84.42 -40.85
CA ARG A 435 61.31 -84.80 -42.10
C ARG A 435 59.87 -85.25 -41.85
N ASN A 436 59.60 -85.97 -40.76
CA ASN A 436 58.27 -86.50 -40.45
C ASN A 436 57.38 -85.45 -39.74
N GLU A 437 57.97 -84.49 -39.01
CA GLU A 437 57.25 -83.37 -38.38
C GLU A 437 56.86 -82.25 -39.37
N ASP A 438 57.72 -81.93 -40.34
CA ASP A 438 57.45 -80.88 -41.34
C ASP A 438 56.20 -81.16 -42.18
N ASP A 439 55.99 -82.43 -42.59
CA ASP A 439 54.84 -82.86 -43.37
C ASP A 439 53.53 -82.90 -42.54
N LEU A 440 53.61 -83.22 -41.23
CA LEU A 440 52.46 -83.18 -40.31
C LEU A 440 52.07 -81.74 -39.94
N GLN A 441 53.04 -80.85 -39.71
CA GLN A 441 52.81 -79.45 -39.36
C GLN A 441 52.18 -78.63 -40.49
N LYS A 442 52.41 -79.00 -41.76
CA LYS A 442 51.79 -78.30 -42.89
C LYS A 442 50.28 -78.53 -42.95
N LEU A 443 49.82 -79.76 -42.71
CA LEU A 443 48.40 -80.12 -42.72
C LEU A 443 47.63 -79.60 -41.49
N LEU A 444 48.29 -79.47 -40.33
CA LEU A 444 47.69 -78.88 -39.14
C LEU A 444 47.53 -77.35 -39.24
N ARG A 445 48.53 -76.64 -39.79
CA ARG A 445 48.48 -75.17 -39.97
C ARG A 445 47.33 -74.69 -40.86
N GLU A 446 47.01 -75.42 -41.92
CA GLU A 446 45.87 -75.07 -42.80
C GLU A 446 44.51 -75.25 -42.11
N ARG A 447 44.39 -76.23 -41.19
CA ARG A 447 43.17 -76.44 -40.40
C ARG A 447 42.98 -75.36 -39.33
N ASP A 448 44.06 -75.01 -38.64
CA ASP A 448 43.98 -74.11 -37.48
C ASP A 448 43.70 -72.65 -37.93
N LEU A 449 44.26 -72.20 -39.07
CA LEU A 449 43.97 -70.88 -39.66
C LEU A 449 42.48 -70.71 -40.06
N ARG A 450 41.84 -71.80 -40.53
CA ARG A 450 40.41 -71.78 -40.88
C ARG A 450 39.52 -71.66 -39.64
N ASN A 451 39.89 -72.31 -38.55
CA ASN A 451 39.13 -72.23 -37.29
C ASN A 451 39.27 -70.84 -36.65
N GLU A 452 40.47 -70.24 -36.68
CA GLU A 452 40.72 -68.88 -36.18
C GLU A 452 39.86 -67.81 -36.90
N THR A 453 39.69 -67.94 -38.21
CA THR A 453 38.83 -67.04 -39.00
C THR A 453 37.35 -67.17 -38.62
N ILE A 454 36.89 -68.37 -38.26
CA ILE A 454 35.51 -68.61 -37.82
C ILE A 454 35.29 -67.97 -36.45
N ASP A 455 36.21 -68.17 -35.51
CA ASP A 455 36.12 -67.62 -34.15
C ASP A 455 36.09 -66.08 -34.17
N LEU A 456 36.87 -65.43 -35.03
CA LEU A 456 36.87 -63.97 -35.19
C LEU A 456 35.55 -63.43 -35.76
N LEU A 457 34.95 -64.13 -36.73
CA LEU A 457 33.64 -63.76 -37.29
C LEU A 457 32.50 -63.97 -36.29
N ASP A 458 32.55 -65.03 -35.49
CA ASP A 458 31.57 -65.30 -34.44
C ASP A 458 31.66 -64.27 -33.30
N GLN A 459 32.88 -63.85 -32.94
CA GLN A 459 33.08 -62.79 -31.97
C GLN A 459 32.57 -61.44 -32.48
N LEU A 460 32.80 -61.10 -33.75
CA LEU A 460 32.26 -59.87 -34.35
C LEU A 460 30.73 -59.89 -34.42
N GLU A 461 30.12 -61.04 -34.74
CA GLU A 461 28.67 -61.21 -34.73
C GLU A 461 28.05 -61.00 -33.34
N LYS A 462 28.73 -61.47 -32.29
CA LYS A 462 28.32 -61.22 -30.90
C LYS A 462 28.38 -59.74 -30.53
N ASP A 463 29.44 -59.04 -30.92
CA ASP A 463 29.63 -57.61 -30.63
C ASP A 463 28.59 -56.74 -31.38
N VAL A 464 28.27 -57.07 -32.64
CA VAL A 464 27.22 -56.40 -33.42
C VAL A 464 25.83 -56.64 -32.79
N SER A 465 25.55 -57.88 -32.38
CA SER A 465 24.25 -58.24 -31.80
C SER A 465 24.03 -57.53 -30.45
N TYR A 466 25.08 -57.34 -29.65
CA TYR A 466 25.02 -56.56 -28.41
C TYR A 466 24.56 -55.11 -28.63
N LEU A 467 25.01 -54.45 -29.72
CA LEU A 467 24.59 -53.09 -30.05
C LEU A 467 23.18 -53.03 -30.66
N GLU A 468 22.73 -54.06 -31.36
CA GLU A 468 21.36 -54.16 -31.86
C GLU A 468 20.36 -54.33 -30.70
N ASP A 469 20.70 -55.13 -29.69
CA ASP A 469 19.88 -55.35 -28.49
C ASP A 469 19.82 -54.11 -27.58
N ALA A 470 20.78 -53.19 -27.70
CA ALA A 470 20.82 -51.94 -26.96
C ALA A 470 19.86 -50.85 -27.50
N GLN A 471 19.01 -51.17 -28.48
CA GLN A 471 18.07 -50.23 -29.10
C GLN A 471 16.73 -50.15 -28.34
N PRO A 472 16.16 -48.95 -28.11
CA PRO A 472 16.67 -47.63 -28.47
C PRO A 472 17.82 -47.18 -27.55
N PHE A 473 18.84 -46.54 -28.13
CA PHE A 473 20.01 -46.06 -27.39
C PHE A 473 19.58 -45.01 -26.35
N SER A 474 19.62 -45.38 -25.07
CA SER A 474 19.18 -44.52 -23.97
C SER A 474 20.28 -43.53 -23.59
N VAL A 475 20.44 -42.49 -24.41
CA VAL A 475 21.44 -41.44 -24.20
C VAL A 475 20.74 -40.12 -23.92
N THR A 476 21.33 -39.26 -23.08
CA THR A 476 20.65 -38.07 -22.56
C THR A 476 21.00 -36.77 -23.27
N SER A 477 22.06 -36.76 -24.10
CA SER A 477 22.44 -35.60 -24.91
C SER A 477 23.05 -35.98 -26.28
N SER A 478 23.04 -35.03 -27.22
CA SER A 478 23.68 -35.18 -28.54
C SER A 478 25.16 -35.52 -28.46
N ASN A 479 25.91 -34.90 -27.54
CA ASN A 479 27.33 -35.16 -27.35
C ASN A 479 27.60 -36.58 -26.84
N GLU A 480 26.83 -37.07 -25.87
CA GLU A 480 26.96 -38.45 -25.39
C GLU A 480 26.67 -39.47 -26.50
N LEU A 481 25.74 -39.14 -27.43
CA LEU A 481 25.41 -40.02 -28.55
C LEU A 481 26.51 -39.99 -29.63
N VAL A 482 27.16 -38.83 -29.83
CA VAL A 482 28.38 -38.70 -30.64
C VAL A 482 29.49 -39.57 -30.04
N ASP A 483 29.79 -39.42 -28.74
CA ASP A 483 30.82 -40.18 -28.05
C ASP A 483 30.55 -41.69 -28.11
N PHE A 484 29.29 -42.10 -27.91
CA PHE A 484 28.86 -43.49 -28.05
C PHE A 484 29.09 -44.02 -29.47
N LYS A 485 28.77 -43.22 -30.49
CA LYS A 485 28.99 -43.59 -31.90
C LYS A 485 30.49 -43.73 -32.20
N GLU A 486 31.30 -42.77 -31.78
CA GLU A 486 32.75 -42.75 -32.01
C GLU A 486 33.49 -43.87 -31.27
N ALA A 487 33.02 -44.27 -30.09
CA ALA A 487 33.61 -45.36 -29.33
C ALA A 487 33.33 -46.74 -29.94
N ASN A 488 32.15 -46.96 -30.54
CA ASN A 488 31.67 -48.30 -30.88
C ASN A 488 31.75 -48.62 -32.39
N ILE A 489 31.33 -47.72 -33.28
CA ILE A 489 31.22 -48.01 -34.72
C ILE A 489 32.60 -48.18 -35.39
N PRO A 490 33.60 -47.30 -35.16
CA PRO A 490 34.93 -47.47 -35.76
C PRO A 490 35.63 -48.76 -35.31
N GLY A 491 35.42 -49.19 -34.06
CA GLY A 491 35.98 -50.43 -33.53
C GLY A 491 35.43 -51.69 -34.22
N LEU A 492 34.14 -51.70 -34.55
CA LEU A 492 33.53 -52.81 -35.29
C LEU A 492 33.98 -52.85 -36.75
N LEU A 493 34.11 -51.68 -37.40
CA LEU A 493 34.65 -51.59 -38.76
C LEU A 493 36.11 -52.04 -38.82
N ALA A 494 36.93 -51.65 -37.83
CA ALA A 494 38.32 -52.11 -37.74
C ALA A 494 38.43 -53.63 -37.54
N LYS A 495 37.58 -54.23 -36.70
CA LYS A 495 37.50 -55.69 -36.52
C LYS A 495 37.05 -56.40 -37.82
N LEU A 496 36.13 -55.82 -38.58
CA LEU A 496 35.67 -56.34 -39.87
C LEU A 496 36.73 -56.25 -40.99
N ASP A 497 37.53 -55.18 -40.97
CA ASP A 497 38.61 -54.94 -41.93
C ASP A 497 39.83 -55.83 -41.67
N ALA A 498 40.11 -56.15 -40.41
CA ALA A 498 41.19 -57.06 -40.02
C ALA A 498 41.02 -58.49 -40.58
N ILE A 499 39.81 -58.87 -40.98
CA ILE A 499 39.47 -60.18 -41.55
C ILE A 499 39.62 -60.12 -43.08
N THR A 500 40.85 -60.05 -43.60
CA THR A 500 41.13 -59.85 -45.04
C THR A 500 41.09 -61.12 -45.89
N ASP A 501 41.70 -62.24 -45.44
CA ASP A 501 41.85 -63.47 -46.24
C ASP A 501 40.78 -64.52 -45.88
N VAL A 502 39.55 -64.28 -46.32
CA VAL A 502 38.41 -65.16 -46.03
C VAL A 502 38.24 -66.21 -47.12
N VAL A 503 38.16 -67.48 -46.71
CA VAL A 503 37.83 -68.59 -47.60
C VAL A 503 36.44 -68.39 -48.20
N ILE A 504 36.23 -68.75 -49.47
CA ILE A 504 35.04 -68.42 -50.28
C ILE A 504 33.71 -68.76 -49.58
N ASP A 505 33.67 -69.82 -48.76
CA ASP A 505 32.50 -70.29 -48.02
C ASP A 505 32.07 -69.37 -46.86
N LEU A 506 32.96 -68.51 -46.34
CA LEU A 506 32.71 -67.62 -45.20
C LEU A 506 32.45 -66.15 -45.59
N LEU A 507 32.64 -65.79 -46.87
CA LEU A 507 32.35 -64.44 -47.40
C LEU A 507 30.91 -63.95 -47.20
N PRO A 508 29.85 -64.78 -47.33
CA PRO A 508 28.48 -64.33 -47.12
C PRO A 508 28.23 -63.81 -45.70
N LYS A 509 28.82 -64.46 -44.69
CA LYS A 509 28.67 -64.09 -43.28
C LYS A 509 29.33 -62.74 -42.98
N ARG A 510 30.53 -62.50 -43.52
CA ARG A 510 31.23 -61.21 -43.40
C ARG A 510 30.41 -60.05 -44.00
N ASN A 511 29.81 -60.26 -45.17
CA ASN A 511 29.02 -59.23 -45.85
C ASN A 511 27.71 -58.89 -45.11
N ASP A 512 27.06 -59.88 -44.48
CA ASP A 512 25.88 -59.65 -43.65
C ASP A 512 26.19 -58.75 -42.44
N LEU A 513 27.28 -59.05 -41.73
CA LEU A 513 27.75 -58.25 -40.59
C LEU A 513 28.07 -56.81 -40.98
N SER A 514 28.68 -56.59 -42.16
CA SER A 514 28.92 -55.25 -42.71
C SER A 514 27.63 -54.44 -42.87
N ASN A 515 26.58 -55.03 -43.44
CA ASN A 515 25.29 -54.36 -43.67
C ASN A 515 24.56 -54.04 -42.36
N ARG A 516 24.71 -54.91 -41.34
CA ARG A 516 24.16 -54.69 -40.00
C ARG A 516 24.82 -53.52 -39.30
N ILE A 517 26.16 -53.44 -39.33
CA ILE A 517 26.93 -52.30 -38.80
C ILE A 517 26.50 -50.97 -39.46
N GLU A 518 26.34 -50.95 -40.79
CA GLU A 518 25.90 -49.76 -41.52
C GLU A 518 24.47 -49.33 -41.17
N ARG A 519 23.57 -50.29 -40.90
CA ARG A 519 22.21 -49.99 -40.45
C ARG A 519 22.20 -49.35 -39.07
N ILE A 520 22.98 -49.88 -38.13
CA ILE A 520 23.12 -49.32 -36.77
C ILE A 520 23.67 -47.90 -36.85
N SER A 521 24.70 -47.66 -37.67
CA SER A 521 25.27 -46.32 -37.87
C SER A 521 24.22 -45.31 -38.37
N ARG A 522 23.40 -45.67 -39.36
CA ARG A 522 22.34 -44.78 -39.88
C ARG A 522 21.27 -44.47 -38.83
N MET A 523 20.88 -45.45 -38.01
CA MET A 523 19.92 -45.22 -36.94
C MET A 523 20.46 -44.28 -35.87
N LEU A 524 21.75 -44.40 -35.52
CA LEU A 524 22.41 -43.45 -34.61
C LEU A 524 22.43 -42.03 -35.21
N ASP A 525 22.67 -41.90 -36.52
CA ASP A 525 22.62 -40.62 -37.22
C ASP A 525 21.22 -39.98 -37.20
N ASP A 526 20.17 -40.76 -37.49
CA ASP A 526 18.79 -40.27 -37.45
C ASP A 526 18.37 -39.80 -36.03
N GLN A 527 18.78 -40.55 -35.00
CA GLN A 527 18.53 -40.19 -33.60
C GLN A 527 19.30 -38.95 -33.17
N LEU A 528 20.55 -38.82 -33.62
CA LEU A 528 21.38 -37.64 -33.35
C LEU A 528 20.78 -36.39 -33.99
N ASP A 529 20.32 -36.49 -35.23
CA ASP A 529 19.63 -35.40 -35.93
C ASP A 529 18.33 -34.98 -35.22
N GLU A 530 17.55 -35.93 -34.71
CA GLU A 530 16.34 -35.63 -33.93
C GLU A 530 16.68 -34.93 -32.60
N MET A 531 17.71 -35.41 -31.91
CA MET A 531 18.14 -34.85 -30.63
C MET A 531 18.78 -33.46 -30.78
N MET A 532 19.60 -33.22 -31.81
CA MET A 532 20.13 -31.88 -32.11
C MET A 532 19.00 -30.89 -32.41
N ARG A 533 18.00 -31.27 -33.22
CA ARG A 533 16.81 -30.42 -33.47
C ARG A 533 16.03 -30.16 -32.18
N PHE A 534 15.96 -31.14 -31.28
CA PHE A 534 15.33 -30.97 -29.98
C PHE A 534 16.10 -29.97 -29.12
N GLU A 535 17.42 -30.11 -28.99
CA GLU A 535 18.28 -29.20 -28.21
C GLU A 535 18.26 -27.77 -28.77
N GLU A 536 18.38 -27.58 -30.09
CA GLU A 536 18.35 -26.26 -30.73
C GLU A 536 17.03 -25.53 -30.46
N LYS A 537 15.89 -26.24 -30.56
CA LYS A 537 14.59 -25.69 -30.20
C LYS A 537 14.49 -25.37 -28.71
N THR A 538 15.09 -26.17 -27.83
CA THR A 538 15.14 -25.90 -26.38
C THR A 538 15.87 -24.59 -26.11
N ILE A 539 17.02 -24.37 -26.77
CA ILE A 539 17.81 -23.13 -26.64
C ILE A 539 16.99 -21.93 -27.11
N LYS A 540 16.39 -22.00 -28.31
CA LYS A 540 15.55 -20.90 -28.84
C LYS A 540 14.40 -20.53 -27.91
N LEU A 541 13.74 -21.51 -27.31
CA LEU A 541 12.65 -21.26 -26.36
C LEU A 541 13.17 -20.69 -25.03
N GLN A 542 14.35 -21.13 -24.56
CA GLN A 542 15.01 -20.56 -23.39
C GLN A 542 15.44 -19.10 -23.64
N ASP A 543 15.91 -18.77 -24.84
CA ASP A 543 16.27 -17.40 -25.22
C ASP A 543 15.05 -16.47 -25.18
N ILE A 544 13.88 -16.93 -25.62
CA ILE A 544 12.63 -16.17 -25.50
C ILE A 544 12.27 -15.94 -24.02
N ILE A 545 12.40 -16.98 -23.18
CA ILE A 545 12.17 -16.85 -21.73
C ILE A 545 13.14 -15.83 -21.10
N ASN A 546 14.41 -15.85 -21.50
CA ASN A 546 15.42 -14.92 -21.02
C ASN A 546 15.13 -13.48 -21.48
N ASP A 547 14.81 -13.26 -22.75
CA ASP A 547 14.44 -11.92 -23.28
C ASP A 547 13.22 -11.34 -22.54
N CYS A 548 12.20 -12.16 -22.28
CA CYS A 548 11.05 -11.75 -21.48
C CYS A 548 11.43 -11.41 -20.04
N ASN A 549 12.26 -12.23 -19.38
CA ASN A 549 12.71 -11.97 -18.02
C ASN A 549 13.60 -10.73 -17.91
N ASP A 550 14.49 -10.49 -18.87
CA ASP A 550 15.35 -9.29 -18.90
C ASP A 550 14.52 -8.02 -19.06
N LYS A 551 13.50 -8.03 -19.93
CA LYS A 551 12.59 -6.89 -20.10
C LYS A 551 11.69 -6.67 -18.88
N LEU A 552 11.35 -7.72 -18.14
CA LEU A 552 10.65 -7.60 -16.85
C LEU A 552 11.58 -7.05 -15.75
N LYS A 553 12.88 -7.38 -15.77
CA LYS A 553 13.86 -6.98 -14.75
C LYS A 553 14.39 -5.56 -14.93
N ASN A 554 14.47 -5.07 -16.17
CA ASN A 554 15.00 -3.75 -16.49
C ASN A 554 14.00 -2.59 -16.21
N ARG A 555 12.81 -2.88 -15.69
CA ARG A 555 11.82 -1.85 -15.37
C ARG A 555 12.11 -1.29 -13.98
N SER A 556 12.62 -0.06 -13.98
CA SER A 556 13.15 0.65 -12.82
C SER A 556 12.07 0.87 -11.74
N GLU A 557 12.45 0.74 -10.47
CA GLU A 557 11.64 1.05 -9.27
C GLU A 557 11.31 2.56 -9.11
N VAL A 558 11.53 3.35 -10.16
CA VAL A 558 11.40 4.81 -10.13
C VAL A 558 10.23 5.21 -11.03
N PRO A 559 9.37 6.15 -10.60
CA PRO A 559 8.26 6.64 -11.42
C PRO A 559 8.77 7.20 -12.75
N ILE A 560 8.18 6.73 -13.86
CA ILE A 560 8.57 7.12 -15.22
C ILE A 560 7.47 7.97 -15.89
N PRO A 561 7.82 8.79 -16.90
CA PRO A 561 6.84 9.52 -17.70
C PRO A 561 5.81 8.60 -18.38
N ILE A 562 4.60 9.11 -18.61
CA ILE A 562 3.49 8.33 -19.20
C ILE A 562 3.82 7.78 -20.60
N GLU A 563 4.61 8.49 -21.41
CA GLU A 563 5.03 8.03 -22.74
C GLU A 563 5.86 6.75 -22.67
N ASN A 564 6.67 6.60 -21.61
CA ASN A 564 7.44 5.39 -21.40
C ASN A 564 6.54 4.24 -20.94
N ILE A 565 5.50 4.52 -20.13
CA ILE A 565 4.50 3.53 -19.71
C ILE A 565 3.72 2.99 -20.92
N ILE A 566 3.33 3.85 -21.86
CA ILE A 566 2.63 3.45 -23.10
C ILE A 566 3.51 2.49 -23.90
N LYS A 567 4.77 2.85 -24.14
CA LYS A 567 5.73 1.98 -24.83
C LYS A 567 5.91 0.65 -24.10
N ASP A 568 5.95 0.70 -22.77
CA ASP A 568 6.09 -0.45 -21.91
C ASP A 568 4.90 -1.41 -21.99
N VAL A 569 3.67 -0.88 -22.16
CA VAL A 569 2.44 -1.66 -22.41
C VAL A 569 2.46 -2.28 -23.80
N GLU A 570 2.93 -1.56 -24.82
CA GLU A 570 3.11 -2.09 -26.18
C GLU A 570 4.13 -3.24 -26.19
N ASP A 571 5.30 -3.04 -25.56
CA ASP A 571 6.37 -4.04 -25.48
C ASP A 571 5.89 -5.32 -24.77
N LEU A 572 5.15 -5.21 -23.66
CA LEU A 572 4.58 -6.39 -22.98
C LEU A 572 3.48 -7.07 -23.80
N SER A 573 2.68 -6.30 -24.55
CA SER A 573 1.67 -6.85 -25.45
C SER A 573 2.30 -7.65 -26.59
N THR A 574 3.39 -7.14 -27.17
CA THR A 574 4.15 -7.87 -28.21
C THR A 574 4.82 -9.13 -27.65
N MET A 575 5.34 -9.09 -26.42
CA MET A 575 5.88 -10.28 -25.74
C MET A 575 4.80 -11.33 -25.49
N LEU A 576 3.63 -10.93 -24.98
CA LEU A 576 2.52 -11.85 -24.75
C LEU A 576 2.07 -12.52 -26.06
N ALA A 577 1.97 -11.76 -27.15
CA ALA A 577 1.67 -12.30 -28.48
C ALA A 577 2.74 -13.28 -28.97
N THR A 578 4.01 -13.00 -28.68
CA THR A 578 5.14 -13.88 -29.04
C THR A 578 5.08 -15.19 -28.24
N ILE A 579 4.75 -15.14 -26.94
CA ILE A 579 4.56 -16.32 -26.10
C ILE A 579 3.34 -17.14 -26.57
N ASP A 580 2.24 -16.48 -26.92
CA ASP A 580 1.01 -17.13 -27.38
C ASP A 580 1.14 -17.76 -28.78
N ALA A 581 2.07 -17.26 -29.60
CA ALA A 581 2.37 -17.83 -30.91
C ALA A 581 3.15 -19.15 -30.87
N ILE A 582 3.65 -19.58 -29.70
CA ILE A 582 4.45 -20.80 -29.57
C ILE A 582 3.53 -22.04 -29.57
N PRO A 583 3.77 -23.02 -30.46
CA PRO A 583 2.98 -24.25 -30.50
C PRO A 583 3.09 -25.05 -29.19
N GLN A 584 1.94 -25.50 -28.66
CA GLN A 584 1.90 -26.34 -27.45
C GLN A 584 2.68 -27.66 -27.59
N GLU A 585 2.82 -28.17 -28.82
CA GLU A 585 3.59 -29.37 -29.13
C GLU A 585 5.08 -29.21 -28.83
N ASP A 586 5.64 -28.01 -29.04
CA ASP A 586 7.05 -27.70 -28.76
C ASP A 586 7.30 -27.57 -27.25
N LEU A 587 6.28 -27.18 -26.46
CA LEU A 587 6.37 -27.05 -25.01
C LEU A 587 6.08 -28.36 -24.27
N SER A 588 5.15 -29.18 -24.75
CA SER A 588 4.67 -30.39 -24.06
C SER A 588 5.76 -31.44 -23.81
N ARG A 589 6.81 -31.47 -24.64
CA ARG A 589 7.97 -32.36 -24.47
C ARG A 589 9.06 -31.79 -23.55
N ARG A 590 8.92 -30.55 -23.09
CA ARG A 590 9.91 -29.77 -22.31
C ARG A 590 9.30 -29.25 -21.02
N ASN A 591 8.92 -30.15 -20.11
CA ASN A 591 8.15 -29.86 -18.90
C ASN A 591 8.65 -28.65 -18.09
N GLN A 592 9.96 -28.49 -17.93
CA GLN A 592 10.54 -27.36 -17.19
C GLN A 592 10.34 -26.04 -17.94
N LEU A 593 10.70 -26.00 -19.23
CA LEU A 593 10.52 -24.86 -20.11
C LEU A 593 9.05 -24.45 -20.24
N ALA A 594 8.13 -25.42 -20.28
CA ALA A 594 6.69 -25.16 -20.29
C ALA A 594 6.20 -24.49 -19.00
N ARG A 595 6.71 -24.92 -17.84
CA ARG A 595 6.42 -24.27 -16.54
C ARG A 595 6.99 -22.86 -16.50
N ASP A 596 8.26 -22.69 -16.88
CA ASP A 596 8.93 -21.40 -16.87
C ASP A 596 8.26 -20.41 -17.83
N MET A 597 7.86 -20.89 -19.01
CA MET A 597 7.12 -20.08 -19.98
C MET A 597 5.74 -19.67 -19.48
N ASN A 598 5.01 -20.57 -18.82
CA ASN A 598 3.73 -20.23 -18.20
C ASN A 598 3.91 -19.24 -17.04
N ASN A 599 4.95 -19.41 -16.22
CA ASN A 599 5.27 -18.47 -15.13
C ASN A 599 5.58 -17.07 -15.69
N VAL A 600 6.39 -16.98 -16.75
CA VAL A 600 6.67 -15.71 -17.43
C VAL A 600 5.41 -15.13 -18.05
N LYS A 601 4.58 -15.94 -18.70
CA LYS A 601 3.30 -15.53 -19.28
C LYS A 601 2.37 -14.89 -18.25
N GLU A 602 2.21 -15.53 -17.09
CA GLU A 602 1.36 -14.99 -16.02
C GLU A 602 1.96 -13.71 -15.43
N LYS A 603 3.28 -13.65 -15.21
CA LYS A 603 3.96 -12.40 -14.80
C LYS A 603 3.76 -11.27 -15.81
N VAL A 604 3.91 -11.54 -17.11
CA VAL A 604 3.67 -10.57 -18.18
C VAL A 604 2.22 -10.08 -18.15
N LYS A 605 1.23 -10.98 -18.00
CA LYS A 605 -0.18 -10.60 -17.91
C LYS A 605 -0.49 -9.75 -16.68
N GLU A 606 0.03 -10.13 -15.52
CA GLU A 606 -0.17 -9.40 -14.27
C GLU A 606 0.40 -7.97 -14.36
N GLN A 607 1.63 -7.85 -14.86
CA GLN A 607 2.27 -6.56 -15.07
C GLN A 607 1.55 -5.73 -16.15
N LEU A 608 1.18 -6.34 -17.27
CA LEU A 608 0.42 -5.68 -18.33
C LEU A 608 -0.92 -5.15 -17.81
N SER A 609 -1.65 -5.93 -17.01
CA SER A 609 -2.91 -5.52 -16.40
C SER A 609 -2.72 -4.34 -15.43
N THR A 610 -1.64 -4.38 -14.65
CA THR A 610 -1.30 -3.31 -13.70
C THR A 610 -0.96 -2.01 -14.43
N LEU A 611 -0.13 -2.08 -15.47
CA LEU A 611 0.25 -0.92 -16.28
C LEU A 611 -0.92 -0.38 -17.11
N GLN A 612 -1.78 -1.25 -17.66
CA GLN A 612 -2.98 -0.80 -18.39
C GLN A 612 -3.97 -0.06 -17.48
N ARG A 613 -4.18 -0.56 -16.25
CA ARG A 613 -5.02 0.13 -15.26
C ARG A 613 -4.42 1.49 -14.91
N THR A 614 -3.13 1.52 -14.59
CA THR A 614 -2.42 2.76 -14.25
C THR A 614 -2.46 3.75 -15.40
N LEU A 615 -2.21 3.29 -16.63
CA LEU A 615 -2.29 4.11 -17.84
C LEU A 615 -3.69 4.70 -18.03
N THR A 616 -4.74 3.90 -17.85
CA THR A 616 -6.12 4.36 -17.96
C THR A 616 -6.44 5.43 -16.91
N ASP A 617 -6.01 5.23 -15.67
CA ASP A 617 -6.21 6.18 -14.58
C ASP A 617 -5.46 7.50 -14.83
N GLU A 618 -4.21 7.42 -15.32
CA GLU A 618 -3.35 8.55 -15.69
C GLU A 618 -3.86 9.33 -16.92
N GLU A 619 -4.38 8.64 -17.94
CA GLU A 619 -5.01 9.24 -19.12
C GLU A 619 -6.28 10.00 -18.73
N ASN A 620 -7.15 9.37 -17.92
CA ASN A 620 -8.37 10.00 -17.42
C ASN A 620 -8.06 11.24 -16.57
N ALA A 621 -7.01 11.19 -15.73
CA ALA A 621 -6.60 12.33 -14.92
C ALA A 621 -6.09 13.50 -15.79
N ARG A 622 -5.24 13.23 -16.79
CA ARG A 622 -4.75 14.24 -17.75
C ARG A 622 -5.88 14.82 -18.61
N GLU A 623 -6.83 13.99 -19.03
CA GLU A 623 -8.00 14.45 -19.78
C GLU A 623 -8.86 15.40 -18.94
N ARG A 624 -9.19 15.02 -17.70
CA ARG A 624 -9.91 15.88 -16.75
C ARG A 624 -9.18 17.19 -16.49
N GLN A 625 -7.86 17.14 -16.35
CA GLN A 625 -7.05 18.35 -16.13
C GLN A 625 -7.09 19.29 -17.35
N ASN A 626 -7.00 18.75 -18.56
CA ASN A 626 -7.11 19.52 -19.79
C ASN A 626 -8.52 20.12 -19.98
N GLU A 627 -9.57 19.35 -19.67
CA GLU A 627 -10.95 19.82 -19.69
C GLU A 627 -11.15 20.96 -18.68
N LEU A 628 -10.68 20.78 -17.44
CA LEU A 628 -10.70 21.80 -16.40
C LEU A 628 -9.98 23.06 -16.84
N ARG A 629 -8.79 22.95 -17.43
CA ARG A 629 -8.03 24.09 -17.96
C ARG A 629 -8.80 24.83 -19.05
N ASN A 630 -9.45 24.12 -19.96
CA ASN A 630 -10.27 24.73 -21.00
C ASN A 630 -11.49 25.46 -20.41
N ARG A 631 -12.13 24.89 -19.38
CA ARG A 631 -13.26 25.54 -18.68
C ARG A 631 -12.81 26.77 -17.89
N ILE A 632 -11.67 26.71 -17.19
CA ILE A 632 -11.06 27.88 -16.51
C ILE A 632 -10.80 29.01 -17.52
N LEU A 633 -10.25 28.69 -18.70
CA LEU A 633 -10.04 29.68 -19.77
C LEU A 633 -11.37 30.27 -20.26
N ALA A 634 -12.38 29.44 -20.50
CA ALA A 634 -13.70 29.88 -20.93
C ALA A 634 -14.38 30.79 -19.91
N VAL A 635 -14.31 30.47 -18.62
CA VAL A 635 -14.82 31.31 -17.53
C VAL A 635 -14.07 32.64 -17.46
N GLY A 636 -12.74 32.61 -17.58
CA GLY A 636 -11.92 33.82 -17.61
C GLY A 636 -12.23 34.73 -18.80
N ASP A 637 -12.46 34.16 -19.99
CA ASP A 637 -12.93 34.90 -21.17
C ASP A 637 -14.35 35.44 -20.97
N GLY A 638 -15.23 34.65 -20.34
CA GLY A 638 -16.58 35.05 -19.94
C GLY A 638 -16.57 36.28 -19.05
N LEU A 639 -15.78 36.28 -17.97
CA LEU A 639 -15.63 37.41 -17.04
C LEU A 639 -15.09 38.67 -17.73
N ARG A 640 -14.12 38.51 -18.65
CA ARG A 640 -13.60 39.63 -19.46
C ARG A 640 -14.65 40.22 -20.41
N SER A 641 -15.62 39.42 -20.84
CA SER A 641 -16.67 39.82 -21.78
C SER A 641 -17.92 40.42 -21.13
N VAL A 642 -17.99 40.46 -19.79
CA VAL A 642 -19.13 41.04 -19.05
C VAL A 642 -19.32 42.50 -19.44
N ASP A 643 -20.38 42.77 -20.18
CA ASP A 643 -20.79 44.12 -20.56
C ASP A 643 -21.63 44.76 -19.45
N VAL A 644 -21.03 45.73 -18.77
CA VAL A 644 -21.64 46.43 -17.63
C VAL A 644 -22.77 47.39 -18.07
N GLU A 645 -22.89 47.69 -19.37
CA GLU A 645 -23.96 48.57 -19.88
C GLU A 645 -25.35 47.90 -19.82
N ASN A 646 -25.41 46.56 -19.93
CA ASN A 646 -26.64 45.79 -19.79
C ASN A 646 -26.66 45.00 -18.47
N LEU A 647 -27.05 45.68 -17.40
CA LEU A 647 -27.02 45.18 -16.02
C LEU A 647 -27.77 43.85 -15.82
N GLU A 648 -28.89 43.62 -16.51
CA GLU A 648 -29.66 42.37 -16.35
C GLU A 648 -28.95 41.19 -17.02
N SER A 649 -28.36 41.40 -18.20
CA SER A 649 -27.55 40.37 -18.86
C SER A 649 -26.22 40.14 -18.14
N ALA A 650 -25.58 41.20 -17.65
CA ALA A 650 -24.35 41.13 -16.86
C ALA A 650 -24.55 40.33 -15.57
N GLN A 651 -25.61 40.63 -14.81
CA GLN A 651 -25.93 39.92 -13.57
C GLN A 651 -26.17 38.43 -13.80
N LYS A 652 -26.99 38.07 -14.81
CA LYS A 652 -27.25 36.66 -15.16
C LYS A 652 -25.99 35.92 -15.59
N LEU A 653 -25.11 36.57 -16.34
CA LEU A 653 -23.86 35.97 -16.82
C LEU A 653 -22.88 35.77 -15.67
N VAL A 654 -22.71 36.77 -14.78
CA VAL A 654 -21.86 36.66 -13.59
C VAL A 654 -22.38 35.60 -12.62
N ASP A 655 -23.69 35.52 -12.38
CA ASP A 655 -24.27 34.47 -11.52
C ASP A 655 -24.08 33.07 -12.13
N SER A 656 -24.18 32.93 -13.46
CA SER A 656 -23.91 31.67 -14.14
C SER A 656 -22.43 31.27 -14.03
N LEU A 657 -21.50 32.22 -14.15
CA LEU A 657 -20.07 31.97 -14.03
C LEU A 657 -19.65 31.67 -12.58
N ASP A 658 -20.30 32.28 -11.60
CA ASP A 658 -20.10 32.01 -10.16
C ASP A 658 -20.49 30.55 -9.82
N VAL A 659 -21.63 30.07 -10.34
CA VAL A 659 -22.03 28.65 -10.20
C VAL A 659 -21.01 27.73 -10.86
N GLU A 660 -20.55 28.06 -12.07
CA GLU A 660 -19.54 27.25 -12.76
C GLU A 660 -18.21 27.22 -11.98
N LEU A 661 -17.75 28.34 -11.41
CA LEU A 661 -16.53 28.40 -10.60
C LEU A 661 -16.65 27.56 -9.31
N GLN A 662 -17.83 27.50 -8.70
CA GLN A 662 -18.09 26.64 -7.53
C GLN A 662 -17.99 25.15 -7.89
N GLU A 663 -18.55 24.75 -9.04
CA GLU A 663 -18.43 23.37 -9.55
C GLU A 663 -16.97 23.02 -9.89
N LEU A 664 -16.25 23.92 -10.56
CA LEU A 664 -14.87 23.72 -10.98
C LEU A 664 -13.91 23.59 -9.79
N ARG A 665 -14.22 24.21 -8.64
CA ARG A 665 -13.38 24.14 -7.44
C ARG A 665 -13.18 22.71 -6.96
N GLY A 666 -14.26 21.94 -6.79
CA GLY A 666 -14.15 20.55 -6.31
C GLY A 666 -13.41 19.64 -7.31
N ILE A 667 -13.55 19.91 -8.61
CA ILE A 667 -12.83 19.19 -9.66
C ILE A 667 -11.33 19.54 -9.63
N ALA A 668 -10.99 20.80 -9.40
CA ALA A 668 -9.60 21.25 -9.33
C ALA A 668 -8.85 20.74 -8.11
N ASP A 669 -9.51 20.71 -6.94
CA ASP A 669 -8.94 20.13 -5.73
C ASP A 669 -8.65 18.64 -5.95
N SER A 670 -9.59 17.91 -6.56
CA SER A 670 -9.40 16.48 -6.92
C SER A 670 -8.25 16.28 -7.92
N CYS A 671 -8.08 17.18 -8.89
CA CYS A 671 -6.95 17.12 -9.85
C CYS A 671 -5.61 17.44 -9.17
N GLN A 672 -5.60 18.37 -8.22
CA GLN A 672 -4.40 18.72 -7.45
C GLN A 672 -4.00 17.58 -6.51
N ASP A 673 -4.96 16.97 -5.81
CA ASP A 673 -4.74 15.81 -4.96
C ASP A 673 -4.12 14.65 -5.75
N PHE A 674 -4.62 14.39 -6.97
CA PHE A 674 -4.02 13.41 -7.86
C PHE A 674 -2.59 13.80 -8.25
N ALA A 675 -2.35 15.05 -8.68
CA ALA A 675 -1.02 15.52 -9.08
C ALA A 675 0.00 15.60 -7.93
N MET A 676 -0.47 15.65 -6.68
CA MET A 676 0.35 15.65 -5.47
C MET A 676 0.52 14.25 -4.88
N SER A 677 -0.31 13.29 -5.29
CA SER A 677 -0.19 11.91 -4.87
C SER A 677 1.11 11.30 -5.39
N LEU A 678 1.69 10.38 -4.62
CA LEU A 678 2.87 9.63 -5.07
C LEU A 678 2.40 8.37 -5.77
N SER A 679 2.61 8.29 -7.09
CA SER A 679 2.46 7.05 -7.83
C SER A 679 3.79 6.29 -7.86
N PRO A 680 3.82 4.98 -7.54
CA PRO A 680 5.03 4.17 -7.60
C PRO A 680 5.47 3.85 -9.04
N ILE A 681 4.63 4.13 -10.04
CA ILE A 681 4.82 3.72 -11.44
C ILE A 681 4.94 4.94 -12.37
N ALA A 682 4.07 5.94 -12.20
CA ALA A 682 3.98 7.09 -13.09
C ALA A 682 4.50 8.38 -12.44
N SER A 683 5.26 9.19 -13.17
CA SER A 683 5.60 10.55 -12.73
C SER A 683 4.44 11.50 -12.98
N HIS A 684 4.22 12.42 -12.02
CA HIS A 684 3.20 13.48 -12.06
C HIS A 684 3.80 14.87 -12.29
N ASP A 685 5.07 14.96 -12.69
CA ASP A 685 5.78 16.23 -12.86
C ASP A 685 5.19 17.12 -13.96
N ASP A 686 4.51 16.53 -14.95
CA ASP A 686 3.86 17.22 -16.07
C ASP A 686 2.48 17.80 -15.72
N LEU A 687 1.89 17.40 -14.59
CA LEU A 687 0.56 17.84 -14.16
C LEU A 687 0.59 19.24 -13.54
N ASP A 688 -0.39 20.08 -13.91
CA ASP A 688 -0.53 21.45 -13.37
C ASP A 688 -1.09 21.46 -11.94
N LYS A 689 -0.22 21.79 -10.97
CA LYS A 689 -0.54 21.85 -9.53
C LYS A 689 -1.17 23.18 -9.10
N THR A 690 -1.34 24.14 -10.02
CA THR A 690 -1.76 25.52 -9.72
C THR A 690 -3.22 25.83 -10.11
N LEU A 691 -3.97 24.82 -10.55
CA LEU A 691 -5.35 24.99 -11.02
C LEU A 691 -6.30 25.52 -9.93
N PRO A 692 -6.22 25.07 -8.66
CA PRO A 692 -7.03 25.63 -7.58
C PRO A 692 -6.71 27.11 -7.31
N GLU A 693 -5.45 27.51 -7.37
CA GLU A 693 -5.05 28.92 -7.27
C GLU A 693 -5.61 29.76 -8.43
N GLN A 694 -5.63 29.23 -9.65
CA GLN A 694 -6.22 29.91 -10.81
C GLN A 694 -7.74 30.12 -10.62
N ILE A 695 -8.47 29.11 -10.14
CA ILE A 695 -9.91 29.23 -9.84
C ILE A 695 -10.14 30.25 -8.72
N LYS A 696 -9.30 30.25 -7.68
CA LYS A 696 -9.42 31.22 -6.58
C LYS A 696 -9.23 32.66 -7.06
N CYS A 697 -8.29 32.89 -7.99
CA CYS A 697 -8.11 34.19 -8.62
C CYS A 697 -9.34 34.61 -9.44
N LEU A 698 -9.89 33.70 -10.25
CA LEU A 698 -11.10 33.98 -11.04
C LEU A 698 -12.34 34.18 -10.17
N GLN A 699 -12.48 33.46 -9.06
CA GLN A 699 -13.55 33.67 -8.08
C GLN A 699 -13.49 35.08 -7.52
N LYS A 700 -12.30 35.54 -7.13
CA LYS A 700 -12.13 36.91 -6.64
C LYS A 700 -12.51 37.94 -7.70
N GLU A 701 -12.11 37.74 -8.95
CA GLU A 701 -12.49 38.61 -10.07
C GLU A 701 -14.01 38.59 -10.32
N CYS A 702 -14.65 37.43 -10.20
CA CYS A 702 -16.10 37.27 -10.29
C CYS A 702 -16.83 38.02 -9.16
N ASP A 703 -16.38 37.85 -7.92
CA ASP A 703 -16.95 38.53 -6.74
C ASP A 703 -16.82 40.06 -6.84
N GLU A 704 -15.67 40.55 -7.34
CA GLU A 704 -15.46 41.97 -7.61
C GLU A 704 -16.44 42.47 -8.69
N LYS A 705 -16.61 41.76 -9.80
CA LYS A 705 -17.59 42.11 -10.85
C LYS A 705 -19.04 42.08 -10.36
N LYS A 706 -19.40 41.10 -9.54
CA LYS A 706 -20.72 40.98 -8.92
C LYS A 706 -21.02 42.18 -8.03
N LYS A 707 -20.04 42.57 -7.21
CA LYS A 707 -20.13 43.76 -6.36
C LYS A 707 -20.30 45.04 -7.20
N ASP A 708 -19.53 45.21 -8.27
CA ASP A 708 -19.63 46.37 -9.16
C ASP A 708 -21.04 46.47 -9.80
N ILE A 709 -21.58 45.35 -10.29
CA ILE A 709 -22.93 45.30 -10.87
C ILE A 709 -23.99 45.63 -9.82
N GLU A 710 -23.90 45.07 -8.61
CA GLU A 710 -24.86 45.35 -7.54
C GLU A 710 -24.82 46.82 -7.11
N GLN A 711 -23.62 47.41 -7.02
CA GLN A 711 -23.46 48.84 -6.75
C GLN A 711 -24.09 49.71 -7.83
N LEU A 712 -23.93 49.35 -9.12
CA LEU A 712 -24.54 50.07 -10.23
C LEU A 712 -26.06 49.92 -10.27
N ILE A 713 -26.62 48.75 -9.95
CA ILE A 713 -28.06 48.55 -9.82
C ILE A 713 -28.63 49.46 -8.73
N ARG A 714 -28.01 49.48 -7.54
CA ARG A 714 -28.41 50.37 -6.43
C ARG A 714 -28.31 51.84 -6.82
N LEU A 715 -27.26 52.23 -7.53
CA LEU A 715 -27.09 53.59 -8.03
C LEU A 715 -28.20 53.99 -9.01
N ASN A 716 -28.52 53.15 -9.98
CA ASN A 716 -29.59 53.39 -10.96
C ASN A 716 -30.99 53.48 -10.32
N MET A 717 -31.21 52.80 -9.19
CA MET A 717 -32.48 52.89 -8.44
C MET A 717 -32.65 54.24 -7.73
N VAL A 718 -31.56 54.80 -7.19
CA VAL A 718 -31.61 55.99 -6.33
C VAL A 718 -31.43 57.30 -7.13
N THR A 719 -30.69 57.24 -8.25
CA THR A 719 -30.38 58.40 -9.12
C THR A 719 -31.61 59.19 -9.57
N PRO A 720 -32.71 58.59 -10.07
CA PRO A 720 -33.86 59.34 -10.60
C PRO A 720 -34.55 60.17 -9.51
N GLU A 721 -34.69 59.59 -8.31
CA GLU A 721 -35.37 60.24 -7.20
C GLU A 721 -34.53 61.38 -6.62
N ILE A 722 -33.21 61.20 -6.51
CA ILE A 722 -32.28 62.29 -6.14
C ILE A 722 -32.40 63.42 -7.15
N LEU A 723 -32.33 63.15 -8.45
CA LEU A 723 -32.43 64.19 -9.48
C LEU A 723 -33.75 64.94 -9.41
N GLN A 724 -34.86 64.26 -9.11
CA GLN A 724 -36.18 64.89 -8.93
C GLN A 724 -36.23 65.80 -7.69
N ILE A 725 -35.63 65.37 -6.57
CA ILE A 725 -35.51 66.21 -5.37
C ILE A 725 -34.60 67.40 -5.65
N SER A 726 -33.44 67.21 -6.28
CA SER A 726 -32.52 68.26 -6.69
C SER A 726 -33.21 69.32 -7.57
N GLU A 727 -33.95 68.87 -8.59
CA GLU A 727 -34.70 69.78 -9.47
C GLU A 727 -35.75 70.57 -8.67
N SER A 728 -36.47 69.90 -7.77
CA SER A 728 -37.46 70.55 -6.90
C SER A 728 -36.84 71.59 -5.96
N VAL A 729 -35.67 71.30 -5.37
CA VAL A 729 -34.90 72.21 -4.50
C VAL A 729 -34.33 73.39 -5.28
N GLN A 730 -34.02 73.19 -6.57
CA GLN A 730 -33.55 74.25 -7.44
C GLN A 730 -34.69 75.19 -7.90
N GLN A 731 -35.89 74.65 -8.11
CA GLN A 731 -37.09 75.42 -8.47
C GLN A 731 -37.70 76.20 -7.30
N GLN A 732 -37.38 75.85 -6.05
CA GLN A 732 -37.84 76.64 -4.90
C GLN A 732 -37.24 78.05 -4.90
N SER A 733 -38.12 79.05 -4.80
CA SER A 733 -37.75 80.47 -4.73
C SER A 733 -37.10 80.80 -3.38
N ASP A 734 -36.08 81.68 -3.40
CA ASP A 734 -35.49 82.26 -2.19
C ASP A 734 -36.42 83.31 -1.53
N GLU A 735 -37.50 83.73 -2.20
CA GLU A 735 -38.49 84.66 -1.65
C GLU A 735 -39.46 83.93 -0.73
N MET A 736 -39.54 84.39 0.53
CA MET A 736 -40.40 83.77 1.55
C MET A 736 -41.89 84.09 1.28
N PRO A 737 -42.79 83.09 1.36
CA PRO A 737 -44.23 83.32 1.30
C PRO A 737 -44.65 84.32 2.38
N HIS A 738 -45.60 85.20 2.08
CA HIS A 738 -45.97 86.28 3.00
C HIS A 738 -47.08 85.89 3.98
N ASN A 739 -47.72 84.73 3.81
CA ASN A 739 -48.82 84.22 4.64
C ASN A 739 -48.32 83.10 5.56
N LEU A 740 -48.66 83.14 6.86
CA LEU A 740 -48.22 82.14 7.83
C LEU A 740 -48.63 80.71 7.45
N SER A 741 -49.84 80.52 6.90
CA SER A 741 -50.33 79.20 6.49
C SER A 741 -49.53 78.63 5.30
N GLU A 742 -49.11 79.49 4.37
CA GLU A 742 -48.28 79.09 3.23
C GLU A 742 -46.84 78.83 3.67
N GLN A 743 -46.30 79.64 4.59
CA GLN A 743 -44.98 79.41 5.19
C GLN A 743 -44.91 78.08 5.94
N GLN A 744 -45.94 77.73 6.73
CA GLN A 744 -46.01 76.44 7.42
C GLN A 744 -46.12 75.25 6.45
N ALA A 745 -46.88 75.38 5.37
CA ALA A 745 -46.99 74.35 4.34
C ALA A 745 -45.65 74.11 3.62
N VAL A 746 -44.93 75.18 3.26
CA VAL A 746 -43.60 75.09 2.64
C VAL A 746 -42.56 74.52 3.61
N LEU A 747 -42.65 74.83 4.91
CA LEU A 747 -41.75 74.28 5.93
C LEU A 747 -41.93 72.76 6.06
N VAL A 748 -43.17 72.27 6.12
CA VAL A 748 -43.45 70.83 6.18
C VAL A 748 -42.97 70.11 4.91
N ASP A 749 -43.20 70.68 3.74
CA ASP A 749 -42.72 70.13 2.46
C ASP A 749 -41.18 70.07 2.42
N LEU A 750 -40.50 71.13 2.82
CA LEU A 750 -39.05 71.21 2.90
C LEU A 750 -38.44 70.21 3.89
N GLU A 751 -39.03 70.07 5.08
CA GLU A 751 -38.55 69.11 6.09
C GLU A 751 -38.76 67.67 5.60
N SER A 752 -39.87 67.39 4.92
CA SER A 752 -40.14 66.07 4.33
C SER A 752 -39.13 65.72 3.23
N LYS A 753 -38.78 66.69 2.37
CA LYS A 753 -37.75 66.52 1.32
C LYS A 753 -36.36 66.36 1.90
N LYS A 754 -36.02 67.09 2.96
CA LYS A 754 -34.76 66.92 3.68
C LYS A 754 -34.65 65.51 4.26
N GLN A 755 -35.67 65.04 4.99
CA GLN A 755 -35.66 63.70 5.56
C GLN A 755 -35.54 62.64 4.46
N ARG A 756 -36.28 62.80 3.36
CA ARG A 756 -36.21 61.87 2.23
C ARG A 756 -34.83 61.85 1.57
N LEU A 757 -34.20 63.01 1.40
CA LEU A 757 -32.84 63.10 0.86
C LEU A 757 -31.79 62.54 1.82
N GLU A 758 -31.95 62.72 3.13
CA GLU A 758 -31.12 62.11 4.18
C GLU A 758 -31.24 60.58 4.13
N ASP A 759 -32.46 60.04 3.99
CA ASP A 759 -32.70 58.60 3.87
C ASP A 759 -32.08 58.03 2.57
N LEU A 760 -32.21 58.72 1.44
CA LEU A 760 -31.62 58.31 0.16
C LEU A 760 -30.09 58.38 0.19
N LEU A 761 -29.49 59.36 0.88
CA LEU A 761 -28.04 59.46 1.05
C LEU A 761 -27.46 58.24 1.81
N GLN A 762 -28.21 57.66 2.75
CA GLN A 762 -27.79 56.45 3.46
C GLN A 762 -27.82 55.19 2.59
N THR A 763 -28.48 55.22 1.42
CA THR A 763 -28.59 54.06 0.52
C THR A 763 -27.65 54.13 -0.68
N ILE A 764 -26.96 55.25 -0.90
CA ILE A 764 -25.98 55.39 -1.98
C ILE A 764 -24.72 54.57 -1.67
N PRO A 765 -24.29 53.64 -2.55
CA PRO A 765 -23.08 52.85 -2.35
C PRO A 765 -21.80 53.69 -2.31
N ASP A 766 -20.76 53.20 -1.63
CA ASP A 766 -19.42 53.79 -1.68
C ASP A 766 -18.70 53.46 -3.00
N GLY A 767 -18.36 54.47 -3.80
CA GLY A 767 -17.55 54.35 -5.01
C GLY A 767 -17.36 55.67 -5.76
N ASP A 768 -16.43 55.69 -6.71
CA ASP A 768 -16.11 56.89 -7.52
C ASP A 768 -17.30 57.32 -8.40
N ALA A 769 -18.06 56.35 -8.92
CA ALA A 769 -19.24 56.60 -9.77
C ALA A 769 -20.43 57.20 -9.00
N SER A 770 -20.48 57.01 -7.68
CA SER A 770 -21.54 57.55 -6.81
C SER A 770 -21.16 58.86 -6.12
N GLU A 771 -19.90 59.28 -6.26
CA GLU A 771 -19.36 60.48 -5.61
C GLU A 771 -20.03 61.76 -6.14
N GLU A 772 -20.27 61.86 -7.45
CA GLU A 772 -20.97 63.01 -8.03
C GLU A 772 -22.40 63.16 -7.49
N LEU A 773 -23.12 62.06 -7.34
CA LEU A 773 -24.47 62.06 -6.76
C LEU A 773 -24.43 62.41 -5.27
N ARG A 774 -23.47 61.89 -4.50
CA ARG A 774 -23.30 62.24 -3.09
C ARG A 774 -22.98 63.71 -2.89
N GLN A 775 -22.06 64.27 -3.69
CA GLN A 775 -21.73 65.69 -3.64
C GLN A 775 -22.94 66.56 -3.97
N ARG A 776 -23.71 66.18 -5.01
CA ARG A 776 -24.93 66.90 -5.39
C ARG A 776 -26.00 66.84 -4.31
N SER A 777 -26.30 65.66 -3.77
CA SER A 777 -27.23 65.51 -2.65
C SER A 777 -26.79 66.24 -1.40
N ALA A 778 -25.48 66.25 -1.08
CA ALA A 778 -24.94 67.00 0.05
C ALA A 778 -25.11 68.53 -0.15
N TRP A 779 -24.93 69.02 -1.38
CA TRP A 779 -25.18 70.41 -1.72
C TRP A 779 -26.66 70.79 -1.59
N ASP A 780 -27.56 69.98 -2.15
CA ASP A 780 -29.01 70.19 -2.05
C ASP A 780 -29.49 70.15 -0.59
N LEU A 781 -28.93 69.25 0.22
CA LEU A 781 -29.22 69.14 1.65
C LEU A 781 -28.74 70.36 2.43
N SER A 782 -27.58 70.93 2.07
CA SER A 782 -27.14 72.21 2.65
C SER A 782 -28.11 73.33 2.29
N LYS A 783 -28.53 73.42 1.02
CA LYS A 783 -29.48 74.44 0.56
C LYS A 783 -30.85 74.29 1.25
N LEU A 784 -31.34 73.06 1.40
CA LEU A 784 -32.57 72.74 2.14
C LEU A 784 -32.48 73.19 3.60
N LYS A 785 -31.37 72.89 4.29
CA LYS A 785 -31.14 73.32 5.67
C LYS A 785 -31.13 74.84 5.81
N ASP A 786 -30.52 75.54 4.85
CA ASP A 786 -30.51 77.00 4.83
C ASP A 786 -31.91 77.61 4.59
N LEU A 787 -32.70 77.03 3.68
CA LEU A 787 -34.09 77.46 3.44
C LEU A 787 -34.99 77.20 4.66
N LEU A 788 -34.86 76.02 5.28
CA LEU A 788 -35.59 75.68 6.51
C LEU A 788 -35.27 76.64 7.66
N ARG A 789 -33.99 77.01 7.83
CA ARG A 789 -33.59 77.99 8.86
C ARG A 789 -34.23 79.36 8.59
N LYS A 790 -34.09 79.89 7.36
CA LYS A 790 -34.66 81.20 7.00
C LYS A 790 -36.18 81.24 7.17
N LEU A 791 -36.86 80.18 6.74
CA LEU A 791 -38.31 80.09 6.85
C LEU A 791 -38.75 79.89 8.31
N GLY A 792 -38.02 79.09 9.08
CA GLY A 792 -38.25 78.91 10.51
C GLY A 792 -38.08 80.21 11.30
N ASP A 793 -37.02 80.97 11.03
CA ASP A 793 -36.79 82.30 11.62
C ASP A 793 -37.93 83.25 11.25
N SER A 794 -38.33 83.31 9.96
CA SER A 794 -39.44 84.16 9.50
C SER A 794 -40.79 83.78 10.11
N VAL A 795 -41.09 82.48 10.22
CA VAL A 795 -42.32 81.97 10.87
C VAL A 795 -42.28 82.29 12.37
N GLY A 796 -41.13 82.13 13.02
CA GLY A 796 -40.93 82.45 14.44
C GLY A 796 -41.13 83.93 14.73
N ASP A 797 -40.50 84.81 13.96
CA ASP A 797 -40.63 86.27 14.06
C ASP A 797 -42.09 86.70 13.85
N LYS A 798 -42.76 86.09 12.87
CA LYS A 798 -44.15 86.39 12.58
C LYS A 798 -45.09 85.91 13.69
N ILE A 799 -44.95 84.68 14.17
CA ILE A 799 -45.73 84.19 15.33
C ILE A 799 -45.50 85.06 16.56
N ALA A 800 -44.27 85.50 16.80
CA ALA A 800 -43.93 86.41 17.89
C ALA A 800 -44.64 87.78 17.72
N ALA A 801 -44.61 88.35 16.51
CA ALA A 801 -45.32 89.58 16.17
C ALA A 801 -46.84 89.44 16.35
N LEU A 802 -47.44 88.33 15.88
CA LEU A 802 -48.85 88.04 16.05
C LEU A 802 -49.24 87.87 17.53
N SER A 803 -48.41 87.19 18.31
CA SER A 803 -48.64 86.98 19.74
C SER A 803 -48.56 88.31 20.51
N ALA A 804 -47.57 89.15 20.18
CA ALA A 804 -47.41 90.47 20.77
C ALA A 804 -48.59 91.40 20.40
N PHE A 805 -49.03 91.37 19.14
CA PHE A 805 -50.20 92.13 18.69
C PHE A 805 -51.48 91.66 19.38
N ASN A 806 -51.73 90.35 19.46
CA ASN A 806 -52.92 89.81 20.13
C ASN A 806 -52.95 90.14 21.63
N ALA A 807 -51.81 90.10 22.31
CA ALA A 807 -51.70 90.51 23.71
C ALA A 807 -52.00 92.01 23.89
N ALA A 808 -51.42 92.86 23.03
CA ALA A 808 -51.66 94.30 23.06
C ALA A 808 -53.11 94.66 22.70
N ARG A 809 -53.70 93.96 21.72
CA ARG A 809 -55.10 94.07 21.34
C ARG A 809 -56.01 93.73 22.52
N LYS A 810 -55.78 92.61 23.19
CA LYS A 810 -56.58 92.20 24.36
C LYS A 810 -56.51 93.23 25.48
N ASP A 811 -55.31 93.69 25.84
CA ASP A 811 -55.10 94.75 26.83
C ASP A 811 -55.86 96.04 26.44
N THR A 812 -55.81 96.41 25.16
CA THR A 812 -56.52 97.57 24.63
C THR A 812 -58.04 97.40 24.68
N GLU A 813 -58.56 96.22 24.31
CA GLU A 813 -59.99 95.91 24.35
C GLU A 813 -60.51 95.88 25.80
N ASP A 814 -59.76 95.28 26.72
CA ASP A 814 -60.09 95.24 28.15
C ASP A 814 -60.15 96.66 28.75
N GLN A 815 -59.18 97.51 28.41
CA GLN A 815 -59.16 98.91 28.87
C GLN A 815 -60.24 99.78 28.19
N LEU A 816 -60.51 99.57 26.90
CA LEU A 816 -61.64 100.22 26.22
C LEU A 816 -62.98 99.82 26.86
N LEU A 817 -63.15 98.54 27.22
CA LEU A 817 -64.36 98.07 27.89
C LEU A 817 -64.53 98.76 29.25
N LEU A 818 -63.46 98.91 30.01
CA LEU A 818 -63.48 99.61 31.30
C LEU A 818 -63.87 101.08 31.16
N ILE A 819 -63.31 101.78 30.17
CA ILE A 819 -63.56 103.21 29.93
C ILE A 819 -64.98 103.46 29.39
N THR A 820 -65.51 102.55 28.56
CA THR A 820 -66.80 102.68 27.87
C THR A 820 -67.97 102.02 28.63
N SER A 821 -67.72 101.44 29.81
CA SER A 821 -68.78 100.82 30.63
C SER A 821 -69.76 101.88 31.17
N PRO A 822 -71.08 101.63 31.13
CA PRO A 822 -72.09 102.59 31.56
C PRO A 822 -72.22 102.58 33.10
N GLU A 823 -71.22 103.08 33.80
CA GLU A 823 -71.40 103.48 35.20
C GLU A 823 -71.94 104.91 35.23
N SER A 824 -73.17 105.03 35.74
CA SER A 824 -73.96 106.25 35.82
C SER A 824 -73.49 107.18 36.96
N THR A 825 -72.20 107.47 36.98
CA THR A 825 -71.57 108.50 37.80
C THR A 825 -70.98 109.54 36.84
N GLU A 826 -71.35 110.82 37.02
CA GLU A 826 -70.70 111.93 36.31
C GLU A 826 -69.19 111.83 36.59
N LYS A 827 -68.42 111.33 35.61
CA LYS A 827 -66.96 111.21 35.72
C LYS A 827 -66.38 112.59 35.98
N THR A 828 -65.50 112.67 36.97
CA THR A 828 -64.82 113.93 37.30
C THR A 828 -63.85 114.33 36.18
N PRO A 829 -63.52 115.62 36.00
CA PRO A 829 -62.55 116.06 34.99
C PRO A 829 -61.17 115.40 35.13
N GLU A 830 -60.78 114.99 36.35
CA GLU A 830 -59.53 114.27 36.61
C GLU A 830 -59.57 112.82 36.12
N GLU A 831 -60.73 112.15 36.20
CA GLU A 831 -60.93 110.79 35.69
C GLU A 831 -60.97 110.75 34.16
N LEU A 832 -61.61 111.74 33.52
CA LEU A 832 -61.61 111.87 32.06
C LEU A 832 -60.20 112.11 31.51
N LYS A 833 -59.40 112.93 32.21
CA LYS A 833 -58.00 113.17 31.84
C LYS A 833 -57.14 111.91 32.00
N LYS A 834 -57.40 111.11 33.04
CA LYS A 834 -56.74 109.82 33.24
C LYS A 834 -57.12 108.81 32.15
N ASP A 835 -58.39 108.77 31.76
CA ASP A 835 -58.87 107.93 30.64
C ASP A 835 -58.26 108.38 29.30
N GLU A 836 -58.13 109.69 29.07
CA GLU A 836 -57.45 110.26 27.90
C GLU A 836 -55.96 109.88 27.85
N ASP A 837 -55.24 109.96 28.98
CA ASP A 837 -53.82 109.57 29.08
C ASP A 837 -53.62 108.06 28.88
N VAL A 838 -54.60 107.25 29.28
CA VAL A 838 -54.60 105.80 29.03
C VAL A 838 -54.84 105.50 27.55
N LEU A 839 -55.86 106.12 26.94
CA LEU A 839 -56.17 105.94 25.52
C LEU A 839 -55.05 106.45 24.60
N CYS A 840 -54.39 107.57 24.93
CA CYS A 840 -53.22 108.04 24.18
C CYS A 840 -52.06 107.03 24.22
N ARG A 841 -51.79 106.43 25.40
CA ARG A 841 -50.76 105.39 25.53
C ARG A 841 -51.10 104.12 24.77
N LEU A 842 -52.37 103.69 24.80
CA LEU A 842 -52.83 102.53 24.03
C LEU A 842 -52.79 102.79 22.52
N GLN A 843 -53.21 103.97 22.08
CA GLN A 843 -53.11 104.38 20.68
C GLN A 843 -51.65 104.36 20.21
N GLN A 844 -50.74 104.93 20.99
CA GLN A 844 -49.32 104.93 20.64
C GLN A 844 -48.78 103.49 20.55
N ARG A 845 -49.06 102.65 21.55
CA ARG A 845 -48.60 101.25 21.60
C ARG A 845 -49.17 100.38 20.48
N ILE A 846 -50.44 100.57 20.08
CA ILE A 846 -51.03 99.83 18.95
C ILE A 846 -50.51 100.37 17.60
N SER A 847 -50.26 101.68 17.47
CA SER A 847 -49.72 102.28 16.23
C SER A 847 -48.27 101.88 15.95
N GLU A 848 -47.52 101.51 17.00
CA GLU A 848 -46.12 101.04 16.89
C GLU A 848 -46.00 99.64 16.28
N PHE A 849 -47.09 98.87 16.18
CA PHE A 849 -47.06 97.58 15.48
C PHE A 849 -47.00 97.81 13.97
N ASP A 850 -45.99 97.22 13.33
CA ASP A 850 -45.88 97.19 11.88
C ASP A 850 -46.96 96.30 11.28
N GLY A 851 -47.92 96.91 10.57
CA GLY A 851 -48.98 96.18 9.89
C GLY A 851 -48.46 95.18 8.86
N CYS A 852 -47.27 95.37 8.30
CA CYS A 852 -46.68 94.41 7.35
C CYS A 852 -46.27 93.08 8.01
N ALA A 853 -46.05 93.06 9.33
CA ALA A 853 -45.71 91.86 10.09
C ALA A 853 -46.92 91.00 10.50
N LEU A 854 -48.15 91.49 10.29
CA LEU A 854 -49.39 90.80 10.65
C LEU A 854 -49.99 90.08 9.43
N ASP A 855 -50.78 89.01 9.65
CA ASP A 855 -51.55 88.38 8.56
C ASP A 855 -52.69 89.28 8.10
N GLY A 856 -53.23 89.00 6.90
CA GLY A 856 -54.25 89.84 6.26
C GLY A 856 -55.46 90.12 7.16
N ASP A 857 -55.92 89.12 7.92
CA ASP A 857 -57.05 89.26 8.83
C ASP A 857 -56.69 90.12 10.05
N GLN A 858 -55.52 89.91 10.65
CA GLN A 858 -55.07 90.68 11.82
C GLN A 858 -54.67 92.12 11.47
N ARG A 859 -54.22 92.39 10.24
CA ARG A 859 -54.06 93.77 9.74
C ARG A 859 -55.39 94.52 9.71
N ASN A 860 -56.45 93.84 9.26
CA ASN A 860 -57.78 94.44 9.25
C ASN A 860 -58.26 94.69 10.69
N GLU A 861 -58.00 93.77 11.62
CA GLU A 861 -58.31 93.96 13.04
C GLU A 861 -57.48 95.07 13.69
N HIS A 862 -56.18 95.18 13.38
CA HIS A 862 -55.31 96.27 13.82
C HIS A 862 -55.85 97.64 13.39
N ALA A 863 -56.23 97.75 12.12
CA ALA A 863 -56.83 98.97 11.57
C ALA A 863 -58.18 99.31 12.24
N GLN A 864 -59.04 98.31 12.49
CA GLN A 864 -60.32 98.49 13.18
C GLN A 864 -60.13 98.91 14.66
N LEU A 865 -59.15 98.33 15.35
CA LEU A 865 -58.85 98.65 16.74
C LEU A 865 -58.32 100.09 16.88
N LEU A 866 -57.45 100.54 15.96
CA LEU A 866 -56.99 101.92 15.91
C LEU A 866 -58.13 102.91 15.62
N ASP A 867 -59.02 102.60 14.67
CA ASP A 867 -60.19 103.43 14.40
C ASP A 867 -61.11 103.53 15.63
N ARG A 868 -61.31 102.43 16.34
CA ARG A 868 -62.11 102.40 17.57
C ARG A 868 -61.46 103.22 18.69
N LEU A 869 -60.15 103.08 18.91
CA LEU A 869 -59.40 103.90 19.86
C LEU A 869 -59.51 105.40 19.54
N ASN A 870 -59.36 105.78 18.27
CA ASN A 870 -59.46 107.18 17.82
C ASN A 870 -60.87 107.76 18.06
N LYS A 871 -61.92 106.97 17.80
CA LYS A 871 -63.31 107.37 18.07
C LYS A 871 -63.56 107.56 19.57
N THR A 872 -63.08 106.65 20.42
CA THR A 872 -63.24 106.77 21.88
C THR A 872 -62.43 107.94 22.44
N LEU A 873 -61.20 108.15 21.95
CA LEU A 873 -60.37 109.31 22.31
C LEU A 873 -61.05 110.63 21.95
N ALA A 874 -61.68 110.70 20.76
CA ALA A 874 -62.44 111.87 20.34
C ALA A 874 -63.68 112.13 21.22
N ALA A 875 -64.30 111.08 21.76
CA ALA A 875 -65.44 111.19 22.66
C ALA A 875 -65.05 111.67 24.08
N VAL A 876 -63.85 111.32 24.57
CA VAL A 876 -63.35 111.72 25.90
C VAL A 876 -62.79 113.16 25.93
N LYS A 877 -62.36 113.70 24.77
CA LYS A 877 -61.86 115.08 24.62
C LYS A 877 -62.94 116.18 24.59
N VAL A 878 -64.22 115.80 24.53
CA VAL A 878 -65.39 116.70 24.51
C VAL A 878 -65.91 116.87 25.93
#